data_AF-G9EPB8-F1
#
_entry.id   AF-G9EPB8-F1
#
_cell.length_a   1.000
_cell.length_b   1.000
_cell.length_c   1.000
_cell.angle_alpha   90.00
_cell.angle_beta   90.00
_cell.angle_gamma   90.00
#
_symmetry.space_group_name_H-M   'P 1'
#
loop_
_entity.id
_entity.type
_entity.pdbx_description
1 polymer ?
#
loop_
_entity_poly.entity_id
_entity_poly.type
_entity_poly.pdbx_seq_one_letter_code
_entity_poly.pdbx_strand_id
1 'polypeptide(L)'
;MFKVDWEKTSLTYQLPEGMAEKMVRLAYPDKKLTSTELIAGGCANLNYKIQLENEQKPLILRVYLRDKDAAHIEQKLAALIKETVPAPLTHYIGKLEGYHFAITEFISGISLRDFLLSNASDANGALMSEVGMILSKITAYEFSKSGFLNKDLEVVECESSDVIKFALDCLNDRTVVSVLSPEMIDEIKKAIKQYAYLFSTDDEKHLVHGDFDPANILVEQINGSWVVTGILDWEFAFPGSYLWDIANMLRYAHKMPPEFQNSFVDALQKNGIKLPAHWPITIHLLNLSSLLDLLKRSDPKDHPHRCADISELINHILGELNEMNERRKVQVRCYQDGDAKHIASIFYNTVHTVNAKDYSKEQLNAWTSYYDNYAAWQEKCAKLNPFVATIDGTVVGFAEFEPNGHIDCFYVHHEFQGSGVGTALMREIEIEAREKLLPRIYAEVSTTARAFFASKGFQVIKQQTVRIRDIELTNFLMEKSFVTCELLSSDHIPLISEAFNAIGWNKPPSLFEEYLKEQDAGERLVWVAHFNGEFAGYVTLKWCSQYQSFQEQSIPEIVDLNVLPAYRKIGVGSLLLDTAEKEAATNSQIIGIGVGLYAGADGGYGAAQRLYVKRGYIPDGKGITYNYEPTIPGNHYQLDDDLVLWFTKKLG
;
A
#
# COMPACT_ATOMS: atom_id res chain seq x y z
N MET A 1 -28.25 15.83 1.32
CA MET A 1 -28.22 14.49 0.66
C MET A 1 -28.93 14.59 -0.68
N PHE A 2 -28.45 13.93 -1.74
CA PHE A 2 -29.06 13.96 -3.08
C PHE A 2 -29.44 15.36 -3.62
N LYS A 3 -28.58 16.35 -3.42
CA LYS A 3 -28.80 17.72 -3.95
C LYS A 3 -30.08 18.44 -3.44
N VAL A 4 -30.79 17.94 -2.41
CA VAL A 4 -32.08 18.49 -1.95
C VAL A 4 -32.00 19.98 -1.56
N ASP A 5 -30.96 20.34 -0.82
CA ASP A 5 -30.77 21.67 -0.25
C ASP A 5 -29.91 22.59 -1.13
N TRP A 6 -29.55 22.13 -2.33
CA TRP A 6 -28.80 22.94 -3.27
C TRP A 6 -29.62 24.12 -3.77
N GLU A 7 -28.94 25.23 -4.03
CA GLU A 7 -29.56 26.46 -4.53
C GLU A 7 -30.19 26.21 -5.91
N LYS A 8 -31.48 26.55 -6.05
CA LYS A 8 -32.31 26.29 -7.24
C LYS A 8 -32.35 27.50 -8.17
N THR A 9 -32.24 27.27 -9.47
CA THR A 9 -32.28 28.35 -10.49
C THR A 9 -33.59 29.13 -10.47
N SER A 10 -34.69 28.48 -10.12
CA SER A 10 -36.02 29.11 -9.99
C SER A 10 -36.07 30.22 -8.92
N LEU A 11 -35.13 30.24 -7.97
CA LEU A 11 -35.05 31.28 -6.93
C LEU A 11 -34.39 32.55 -7.45
N THR A 12 -33.52 32.44 -8.46
CA THR A 12 -32.73 33.55 -8.99
C THR A 12 -33.21 34.02 -10.36
N TYR A 13 -34.02 33.21 -11.06
CA TYR A 13 -34.48 33.51 -12.41
C TYR A 13 -35.97 33.16 -12.60
N GLN A 14 -36.73 34.09 -13.16
CA GLN A 14 -38.12 33.90 -13.57
C GLN A 14 -38.33 34.38 -14.99
N LEU A 15 -39.16 33.67 -15.76
CA LEU A 15 -39.57 34.15 -17.08
C LEU A 15 -40.39 35.43 -16.95
N PRO A 16 -40.22 36.39 -17.89
CA PRO A 16 -41.10 37.55 -17.98
C PRO A 16 -42.56 37.14 -18.11
N GLU A 17 -43.46 37.96 -17.56
CA GLU A 17 -44.90 37.73 -17.64
C GLU A 17 -45.36 37.58 -19.10
N GLY A 18 -46.18 36.56 -19.38
CA GLY A 18 -46.66 36.24 -20.72
C GLY A 18 -45.64 35.57 -21.65
N MET A 19 -44.36 35.44 -21.27
CA MET A 19 -43.34 34.81 -22.12
C MET A 19 -43.66 33.34 -22.41
N ALA A 20 -44.09 32.58 -21.39
CA ALA A 20 -44.49 31.18 -21.55
C ALA A 20 -45.65 31.04 -22.55
N GLU A 21 -46.62 31.95 -22.54
CA GLU A 21 -47.73 31.95 -23.48
C GLU A 21 -47.25 32.22 -24.92
N LYS A 22 -46.35 33.19 -25.12
CA LYS A 22 -45.75 33.45 -26.43
C LYS A 22 -44.97 32.24 -26.96
N MET A 23 -44.19 31.57 -26.10
CA MET A 23 -43.44 30.36 -26.44
C MET A 23 -44.38 29.22 -26.86
N VAL A 24 -45.47 29.01 -26.10
CA VAL A 24 -46.48 28.00 -26.43
C VAL A 24 -47.21 28.32 -27.73
N ARG A 25 -47.61 29.58 -27.96
CA ARG A 25 -48.24 30.00 -29.22
C ARG A 25 -47.33 29.80 -30.43
N LEU A 26 -46.01 29.91 -30.26
CA LEU A 26 -45.06 29.63 -31.34
C LEU A 26 -45.04 28.13 -31.70
N ALA A 27 -45.13 27.24 -30.71
CA ALA A 27 -45.15 25.80 -30.92
C ALA A 27 -46.53 25.28 -31.38
N TYR A 28 -47.61 25.86 -30.85
CA TYR A 28 -48.99 25.47 -31.12
C TYR A 28 -49.86 26.71 -31.39
N PRO A 29 -49.86 27.25 -32.63
CA PRO A 29 -50.57 28.49 -32.97
C PRO A 29 -52.08 28.44 -32.71
N ASP A 30 -52.67 27.26 -32.85
CA ASP A 30 -54.12 27.04 -32.75
C ASP A 30 -54.58 26.58 -31.35
N LYS A 31 -53.65 26.44 -30.38
CA LYS A 31 -53.98 25.97 -29.03
C LYS A 31 -53.81 27.08 -28.00
N LYS A 32 -54.74 27.16 -27.05
CA LYS A 32 -54.66 28.08 -25.93
C LYS A 32 -53.97 27.42 -24.73
N LEU A 33 -53.07 28.15 -24.08
CA LEU A 33 -52.47 27.78 -22.81
C LEU A 33 -53.49 28.02 -21.67
N THR A 34 -53.88 26.98 -20.94
CA THR A 34 -54.89 27.07 -19.87
C THR A 34 -54.28 27.17 -18.47
N SER A 35 -53.09 26.58 -18.26
CA SER A 35 -52.35 26.75 -17.00
C SER A 35 -50.85 26.60 -17.21
N THR A 36 -50.09 27.24 -16.32
CA THR A 36 -48.64 27.16 -16.21
C THR A 36 -48.25 27.00 -14.74
N GLU A 37 -47.51 25.96 -14.42
CA GLU A 37 -47.00 25.69 -13.08
C GLU A 37 -45.49 25.48 -13.16
N LEU A 38 -44.71 26.23 -12.38
CA LEU A 38 -43.26 26.05 -12.32
C LEU A 38 -42.95 24.78 -11.53
N ILE A 39 -42.23 23.83 -12.13
CA ILE A 39 -41.76 22.64 -11.43
C ILE A 39 -40.50 23.00 -10.67
N ALA A 40 -40.58 22.95 -9.34
CA ALA A 40 -39.43 23.14 -8.47
C ALA A 40 -38.46 21.95 -8.59
N GLY A 41 -37.16 22.21 -8.78
CA GLY A 41 -36.14 21.16 -8.73
C GLY A 41 -34.96 21.30 -9.70
N GLY A 42 -35.10 22.07 -10.79
CA GLY A 42 -34.01 22.28 -11.74
C GLY A 42 -32.90 23.19 -11.18
N CYS A 43 -31.66 22.70 -11.24
CA CYS A 43 -30.45 23.46 -10.85
C CYS A 43 -29.76 24.20 -12.01
N ALA A 44 -30.21 23.97 -13.27
CA ALA A 44 -29.63 24.58 -14.46
C ALA A 44 -30.67 25.24 -15.40
N ASN A 45 -31.81 24.57 -15.64
CA ASN A 45 -32.84 25.00 -16.58
C ASN A 45 -34.20 25.22 -15.87
N LEU A 46 -35.07 26.06 -16.44
CA LEU A 46 -36.44 26.24 -15.94
C LEU A 46 -37.39 25.24 -16.59
N ASN A 47 -38.23 24.60 -15.79
CA ASN A 47 -39.23 23.63 -16.27
C ASN A 47 -40.62 24.07 -15.81
N TYR A 48 -41.52 24.31 -16.76
CA TYR A 48 -42.92 24.65 -16.49
C TYR A 48 -43.81 23.51 -16.97
N LYS A 49 -44.64 22.98 -16.07
CA LYS A 49 -45.78 22.15 -16.44
C LYS A 49 -46.83 23.05 -17.08
N ILE A 50 -47.20 22.74 -18.31
CA ILE A 50 -48.17 23.49 -19.09
C ILE A 50 -49.36 22.61 -19.45
N GLN A 51 -50.56 23.18 -19.39
CA GLN A 51 -51.79 22.53 -19.88
C GLN A 51 -52.30 23.29 -21.09
N LEU A 52 -52.54 22.59 -22.18
CA LEU A 52 -53.14 23.14 -23.39
C LEU A 52 -54.63 22.81 -23.44
N GLU A 53 -55.41 23.70 -24.05
CA GLU A 53 -56.83 23.50 -24.30
C GLU A 53 -57.03 22.27 -25.21
N ASN A 54 -58.01 21.42 -24.85
CA ASN A 54 -58.35 20.18 -25.54
C ASN A 54 -57.26 19.09 -25.55
N GLU A 55 -56.16 19.26 -24.81
CA GLU A 55 -55.17 18.20 -24.58
C GLU A 55 -55.45 17.42 -23.29
N GLN A 56 -55.44 16.10 -23.36
CA GLN A 56 -55.69 15.26 -22.17
C GLN A 56 -54.51 15.21 -21.21
N LYS A 57 -53.28 15.31 -21.73
CA LYS A 57 -52.05 15.23 -20.93
C LYS A 57 -51.35 16.59 -20.90
N PRO A 58 -50.81 16.99 -19.74
CA PRO A 58 -49.95 18.17 -19.67
C PRO A 58 -48.64 17.92 -20.44
N LEU A 59 -47.93 19.01 -20.71
CA LEU A 59 -46.60 19.01 -21.33
C LEU A 59 -45.61 19.77 -20.43
N ILE A 60 -44.33 19.67 -20.72
CA ILE A 60 -43.27 20.47 -20.10
C ILE A 60 -42.75 21.50 -21.09
N LEU A 61 -42.81 22.78 -20.73
CA LEU A 61 -42.03 23.85 -21.34
C LEU A 61 -40.70 23.96 -20.58
N ARG A 62 -39.61 23.49 -21.21
CA ARG A 62 -38.24 23.58 -20.69
C ARG A 62 -37.53 24.76 -21.34
N VAL A 63 -36.93 25.64 -20.54
CA VAL A 63 -36.16 26.80 -21.01
C VAL A 63 -34.69 26.61 -20.67
N TYR A 64 -33.86 26.60 -21.70
CA TYR A 64 -32.43 26.31 -21.60
C TYR A 64 -31.66 27.61 -21.33
N LEU A 65 -31.07 27.69 -20.13
CA LEU A 65 -30.35 28.88 -19.67
C LEU A 65 -28.83 28.73 -19.79
N ARG A 66 -28.34 27.48 -19.76
CA ARG A 66 -26.91 27.15 -19.78
C ARG A 66 -26.43 26.81 -21.20
N ASP A 67 -26.84 25.65 -21.71
CA ASP A 67 -26.48 25.19 -23.05
C ASP A 67 -27.72 25.22 -23.95
N LYS A 68 -27.64 26.02 -25.00
CA LYS A 68 -28.73 26.24 -25.94
C LYS A 68 -28.89 25.08 -26.92
N ASP A 69 -27.82 24.32 -27.16
CA ASP A 69 -27.82 23.20 -28.10
C ASP A 69 -28.28 21.88 -27.42
N ALA A 70 -28.29 21.82 -26.08
CA ALA A 70 -28.76 20.67 -25.31
C ALA A 70 -30.18 20.21 -25.70
N ALA A 71 -31.07 21.13 -26.06
CA ALA A 71 -32.42 20.80 -26.52
C ALA A 71 -32.44 19.84 -27.72
N HIS A 72 -31.49 20.01 -28.66
CA HIS A 72 -31.39 19.18 -29.85
C HIS A 72 -30.82 17.79 -29.53
N ILE A 73 -29.86 17.73 -28.60
CA ILE A 73 -29.29 16.47 -28.10
C ILE A 73 -30.37 15.66 -27.39
N GLU A 74 -31.08 16.27 -26.43
CA GLU A 74 -32.19 15.64 -25.69
C GLU A 74 -33.27 15.11 -26.65
N GLN A 75 -33.69 15.90 -27.66
CA GLN A 75 -34.70 15.48 -28.62
C GLN A 75 -34.27 14.24 -29.42
N LYS A 76 -33.06 14.26 -29.99
CA LYS A 76 -32.59 13.17 -30.85
C LYS A 76 -32.27 11.92 -30.05
N LEU A 77 -31.67 12.06 -28.86
CA LEU A 77 -31.41 10.92 -27.98
C LEU A 77 -32.69 10.28 -27.48
N ALA A 78 -33.66 11.08 -27.02
CA ALA A 78 -34.95 10.55 -26.58
C ALA A 78 -35.61 9.73 -27.69
N ALA A 79 -35.61 10.23 -28.93
CA ALA A 79 -36.13 9.49 -30.08
C ALA A 79 -35.37 8.19 -30.37
N LEU A 80 -34.05 8.16 -30.14
CA LEU A 80 -33.21 6.98 -30.35
C LEU A 80 -33.49 5.87 -29.32
N ILE A 81 -33.72 6.24 -28.05
CA ILE A 81 -33.74 5.27 -26.93
C ILE A 81 -35.14 4.90 -26.43
N LYS A 82 -36.19 5.65 -26.85
CA LYS A 82 -37.57 5.57 -26.32
C LYS A 82 -38.13 4.16 -26.21
N GLU A 83 -37.81 3.30 -27.17
CA GLU A 83 -38.32 1.91 -27.23
C GLU A 83 -37.80 1.03 -26.08
N THR A 84 -36.69 1.41 -25.46
CA THR A 84 -36.01 0.60 -24.43
C THR A 84 -35.88 1.31 -23.09
N VAL A 85 -35.86 2.65 -23.10
CA VAL A 85 -35.62 3.50 -21.95
C VAL A 85 -36.79 4.50 -21.86
N PRO A 86 -37.40 4.69 -20.67
CA PRO A 86 -38.52 5.60 -20.52
C PRO A 86 -38.05 7.07 -20.52
N ALA A 87 -37.66 7.59 -21.69
CA ALA A 87 -37.25 8.99 -21.86
C ALA A 87 -38.40 9.86 -22.41
N PRO A 88 -38.58 11.12 -21.97
CA PRO A 88 -39.62 12.01 -22.50
C PRO A 88 -39.29 12.46 -23.94
N LEU A 89 -40.27 12.41 -24.85
CA LEU A 89 -40.08 12.92 -26.21
C LEU A 89 -40.19 14.44 -26.26
N THR A 90 -39.33 15.07 -27.08
CA THR A 90 -39.39 16.50 -27.37
C THR A 90 -40.15 16.75 -28.66
N HIS A 91 -41.30 17.39 -28.57
CA HIS A 91 -42.18 17.66 -29.71
C HIS A 91 -41.79 18.91 -30.50
N TYR A 92 -41.24 19.91 -29.82
CA TYR A 92 -40.91 21.19 -30.43
C TYR A 92 -39.67 21.80 -29.79
N ILE A 93 -38.81 22.42 -30.59
CA ILE A 93 -37.68 23.25 -30.14
C ILE A 93 -37.84 24.62 -30.79
N GLY A 94 -37.78 25.67 -29.97
CA GLY A 94 -38.03 27.03 -30.39
C GLY A 94 -36.99 28.01 -29.87
N LYS A 95 -36.88 29.13 -30.59
CA LYS A 95 -36.13 30.30 -30.17
C LYS A 95 -37.04 31.52 -30.18
N LEU A 96 -37.12 32.23 -29.06
CA LEU A 96 -37.95 33.42 -28.93
C LEU A 96 -37.29 34.44 -28.01
N GLU A 97 -37.17 35.69 -28.47
CA GLU A 97 -36.66 36.82 -27.67
C GLU A 97 -35.34 36.52 -26.92
N GLY A 98 -34.46 35.71 -27.52
CA GLY A 98 -33.16 35.32 -26.94
C GLY A 98 -33.16 33.99 -26.17
N TYR A 99 -34.33 33.48 -25.80
CA TYR A 99 -34.50 32.19 -25.12
C TYR A 99 -34.51 31.03 -26.09
N HIS A 100 -33.91 29.91 -25.69
CA HIS A 100 -34.08 28.61 -26.35
C HIS A 100 -34.96 27.76 -25.43
N PHE A 101 -35.96 27.11 -26.01
CA PHE A 101 -36.92 26.33 -25.24
C PHE A 101 -37.35 25.09 -26.01
N ALA A 102 -37.85 24.11 -25.28
CA ALA A 102 -38.45 22.91 -25.83
C ALA A 102 -39.83 22.66 -25.20
N ILE A 103 -40.73 22.06 -25.97
CA ILE A 103 -41.96 21.45 -25.46
C ILE A 103 -41.80 19.93 -25.48
N THR A 104 -41.87 19.32 -24.30
CA THR A 104 -41.59 17.90 -24.08
C THR A 104 -42.74 17.19 -23.36
N GLU A 105 -42.78 15.87 -23.43
CA GLU A 105 -43.76 15.04 -22.74
C GLU A 105 -43.68 15.24 -21.21
N PHE A 106 -44.84 15.39 -20.56
CA PHE A 106 -44.90 15.28 -19.10
C PHE A 106 -44.93 13.80 -18.70
N ILE A 107 -44.02 13.42 -17.82
CA ILE A 107 -43.98 12.09 -17.20
C ILE A 107 -44.46 12.22 -15.75
N SER A 108 -45.42 11.39 -15.35
CA SER A 108 -45.92 11.33 -13.97
C SER A 108 -44.97 10.58 -13.04
N GLY A 109 -44.96 10.98 -11.78
CA GLY A 109 -44.17 10.34 -10.72
C GLY A 109 -43.55 11.34 -9.76
N ILE A 110 -43.03 10.82 -8.65
CA ILE A 110 -42.11 11.53 -7.76
C ILE A 110 -40.68 11.18 -8.17
N SER A 111 -39.68 11.99 -7.81
CA SER A 111 -38.30 11.62 -8.07
C SER A 111 -37.88 10.41 -7.22
N LEU A 112 -36.99 9.56 -7.75
CA LEU A 112 -36.41 8.44 -7.01
C LEU A 112 -35.71 8.96 -5.74
N ARG A 113 -35.08 10.14 -5.81
CA ARG A 113 -34.57 10.84 -4.63
C ARG A 113 -35.64 11.02 -3.56
N ASP A 114 -36.77 11.64 -3.91
CA ASP A 114 -37.81 11.97 -2.93
C ASP A 114 -38.46 10.69 -2.38
N PHE A 115 -38.56 9.64 -3.22
CA PHE A 115 -38.93 8.30 -2.78
C PHE A 115 -37.92 7.72 -1.76
N LEU A 116 -36.62 7.73 -2.07
CA LEU A 116 -35.57 7.20 -1.19
C LEU A 116 -35.45 7.95 0.14
N LEU A 117 -35.81 9.24 0.15
CA LEU A 117 -35.84 10.07 1.37
C LEU A 117 -37.17 9.96 2.14
N SER A 118 -38.22 9.43 1.51
CA SER A 118 -39.42 9.00 2.23
C SER A 118 -39.13 7.67 2.92
N ASN A 119 -39.60 7.45 4.15
CA ASN A 119 -39.32 6.23 4.96
C ASN A 119 -39.94 4.93 4.37
N ALA A 120 -40.08 4.81 3.05
CA ALA A 120 -40.63 3.65 2.34
C ALA A 120 -39.53 2.61 2.04
N SER A 121 -38.99 1.97 3.08
CA SER A 121 -37.85 1.04 2.95
C SER A 121 -38.12 -0.19 2.08
N ASP A 122 -39.37 -0.66 2.05
CA ASP A 122 -39.67 -2.04 1.60
C ASP A 122 -39.55 -2.25 0.08
N ALA A 123 -39.53 -1.17 -0.71
CA ALA A 123 -39.43 -1.24 -2.18
C ALA A 123 -38.05 -0.80 -2.74
N ASN A 124 -37.11 -0.39 -1.88
CA ASN A 124 -35.80 0.13 -2.31
C ASN A 124 -35.03 -0.86 -3.20
N GLY A 125 -34.93 -2.13 -2.78
CA GLY A 125 -34.15 -3.13 -3.53
C GLY A 125 -34.75 -3.45 -4.91
N ALA A 126 -36.08 -3.52 -5.01
CA ALA A 126 -36.76 -3.80 -6.28
C ALA A 126 -36.60 -2.65 -7.28
N LEU A 127 -36.81 -1.41 -6.81
CA LEU A 127 -36.60 -0.22 -7.64
C LEU A 127 -35.14 -0.07 -8.07
N MET A 128 -34.18 -0.25 -7.15
CA MET A 128 -32.76 -0.15 -7.51
C MET A 128 -32.33 -1.25 -8.49
N SER A 129 -32.95 -2.44 -8.43
CA SER A 129 -32.77 -3.49 -9.44
C SER A 129 -33.30 -3.06 -10.81
N GLU A 130 -34.47 -2.41 -10.85
CA GLU A 130 -35.04 -1.85 -12.09
C GLU A 130 -34.16 -0.73 -12.67
N VAL A 131 -33.65 0.16 -11.82
CA VAL A 131 -32.71 1.22 -12.21
C VAL A 131 -31.42 0.63 -12.82
N GLY A 132 -30.86 -0.42 -12.22
CA GLY A 132 -29.70 -1.13 -12.76
C GLY A 132 -29.98 -1.82 -14.10
N MET A 133 -31.18 -2.41 -14.25
CA MET A 133 -31.63 -2.96 -15.54
C MET A 133 -31.78 -1.85 -16.59
N ILE A 134 -32.35 -0.70 -16.26
CA ILE A 134 -32.48 0.43 -17.20
C ILE A 134 -31.11 0.93 -17.62
N LEU A 135 -30.17 1.11 -16.68
CA LEU A 135 -28.82 1.52 -17.03
C LEU A 135 -28.14 0.51 -17.97
N SER A 136 -28.33 -0.80 -17.78
CA SER A 136 -27.81 -1.81 -18.72
C SER A 136 -28.36 -1.64 -20.15
N LYS A 137 -29.61 -1.19 -20.30
CA LYS A 137 -30.22 -0.89 -21.61
C LYS A 137 -29.64 0.39 -22.22
N ILE A 138 -29.36 1.40 -21.40
CA ILE A 138 -28.68 2.64 -21.85
C ILE A 138 -27.29 2.29 -22.37
N THR A 139 -26.50 1.54 -21.59
CA THR A 139 -25.14 1.11 -21.94
C THR A 139 -25.08 0.25 -23.22
N ALA A 140 -26.18 -0.42 -23.59
CA ALA A 140 -26.25 -1.21 -24.81
C ALA A 140 -26.23 -0.37 -26.11
N TYR A 141 -26.49 0.95 -26.03
CA TYR A 141 -26.31 1.85 -27.18
C TYR A 141 -24.83 2.20 -27.31
N GLU A 142 -24.24 1.91 -28.46
CA GLU A 142 -22.83 2.21 -28.75
C GLU A 142 -22.70 3.22 -29.89
N PHE A 143 -21.69 4.08 -29.79
CA PHE A 143 -21.28 4.99 -30.86
C PHE A 143 -20.02 4.45 -31.54
N SER A 144 -19.63 5.07 -32.66
CA SER A 144 -18.42 4.66 -33.38
C SER A 144 -17.12 4.96 -32.60
N LYS A 145 -17.16 5.90 -31.66
CA LYS A 145 -16.04 6.39 -30.87
C LYS A 145 -16.52 7.10 -29.59
N SER A 146 -15.61 7.32 -28.64
CA SER A 146 -15.81 8.10 -27.42
C SER A 146 -15.66 9.61 -27.68
N GLY A 147 -16.25 10.45 -26.82
CA GLY A 147 -16.14 11.90 -26.92
C GLY A 147 -17.39 12.64 -26.45
N PHE A 148 -17.67 13.82 -27.00
CA PHE A 148 -18.88 14.60 -26.71
C PHE A 148 -19.86 14.57 -27.90
N LEU A 149 -21.16 14.60 -27.63
CA LEU A 149 -22.18 14.71 -28.67
C LEU A 149 -22.38 16.17 -29.08
N ASN A 150 -22.36 16.43 -30.38
CA ASN A 150 -22.89 17.69 -30.91
C ASN A 150 -24.43 17.61 -31.07
N LYS A 151 -25.07 18.72 -31.48
CA LYS A 151 -26.52 18.78 -31.74
C LYS A 151 -27.05 17.78 -32.79
N ASP A 152 -26.15 17.12 -33.52
CA ASP A 152 -26.43 16.12 -34.55
C ASP A 152 -26.16 14.67 -34.09
N LEU A 153 -25.83 14.49 -32.80
CA LEU A 153 -25.37 13.23 -32.20
C LEU A 153 -24.09 12.67 -32.83
N GLU A 154 -23.33 13.53 -33.50
CA GLU A 154 -22.01 13.17 -33.99
C GLU A 154 -21.00 13.36 -32.85
N VAL A 155 -20.05 12.43 -32.78
CA VAL A 155 -19.05 12.41 -31.72
C VAL A 155 -17.88 13.31 -32.05
N VAL A 156 -17.65 14.31 -31.21
CA VAL A 156 -16.45 15.13 -31.16
C VAL A 156 -15.45 14.45 -30.23
N GLU A 157 -14.32 13.99 -30.77
CA GLU A 157 -13.31 13.23 -30.01
C GLU A 157 -12.73 14.04 -28.85
N CYS A 158 -12.44 13.33 -27.75
CA CYS A 158 -11.79 13.82 -26.54
C CYS A 158 -10.92 12.68 -26.01
N GLU A 159 -9.71 12.97 -25.55
CA GLU A 159 -8.79 11.93 -25.04
C GLU A 159 -9.03 11.67 -23.55
N SER A 160 -8.87 10.44 -23.09
CA SER A 160 -9.00 10.08 -21.66
C SER A 160 -8.00 10.81 -20.76
N SER A 161 -6.80 11.11 -21.27
CA SER A 161 -5.82 11.98 -20.60
C SER A 161 -6.36 13.36 -20.28
N ASP A 162 -7.37 13.82 -21.02
CA ASP A 162 -8.03 15.11 -20.77
C ASP A 162 -8.79 15.09 -19.46
N VAL A 163 -9.36 13.95 -19.01
CA VAL A 163 -10.08 13.85 -17.73
C VAL A 163 -9.14 14.05 -16.55
N ILE A 164 -8.00 13.35 -16.54
CA ILE A 164 -6.99 13.47 -15.48
C ILE A 164 -6.43 14.88 -15.43
N LYS A 165 -6.04 15.40 -16.61
CA LYS A 165 -5.49 16.75 -16.74
C LYS A 165 -6.52 17.79 -16.28
N PHE A 166 -7.76 17.65 -16.71
CA PHE A 166 -8.86 18.53 -16.32
C PHE A 166 -9.08 18.53 -14.80
N ALA A 167 -9.14 17.35 -14.16
CA ALA A 167 -9.31 17.26 -12.72
C ALA A 167 -8.14 17.94 -11.96
N LEU A 168 -6.90 17.74 -12.42
CA LEU A 168 -5.72 18.39 -11.86
C LEU A 168 -5.72 19.92 -12.09
N ASP A 169 -6.22 20.38 -13.24
CA ASP A 169 -6.36 21.80 -13.56
C ASP A 169 -7.42 22.48 -12.68
N CYS A 170 -8.53 21.80 -12.40
CA CYS A 170 -9.56 22.28 -11.47
C CYS A 170 -9.01 22.53 -10.07
N LEU A 171 -8.02 21.78 -9.60
CA LEU A 171 -7.40 21.99 -8.29
C LEU A 171 -6.58 23.29 -8.19
N ASN A 172 -6.33 23.97 -9.31
CA ASN A 172 -5.69 25.29 -9.34
C ASN A 172 -6.71 26.43 -9.52
N ASP A 173 -8.00 26.11 -9.70
CA ASP A 173 -9.05 27.10 -9.85
C ASP A 173 -9.29 27.86 -8.54
N ARG A 174 -9.49 29.17 -8.63
CA ARG A 174 -9.64 30.06 -7.46
C ARG A 174 -10.84 29.67 -6.60
N THR A 175 -11.93 29.22 -7.23
CA THR A 175 -13.16 28.83 -6.54
C THR A 175 -12.93 27.53 -5.78
N VAL A 176 -12.33 26.53 -6.43
CA VAL A 176 -11.99 25.24 -5.81
C VAL A 176 -11.06 25.42 -4.61
N VAL A 177 -9.99 26.20 -4.78
CA VAL A 177 -9.02 26.51 -3.71
C VAL A 177 -9.65 27.27 -2.55
N SER A 178 -10.73 28.04 -2.78
CA SER A 178 -11.45 28.74 -1.71
C SER A 178 -12.36 27.83 -0.88
N VAL A 179 -12.73 26.66 -1.39
CA VAL A 179 -13.64 25.71 -0.72
C VAL A 179 -12.90 24.56 -0.06
N LEU A 180 -11.88 24.03 -0.73
CA LEU A 180 -11.13 22.86 -0.26
C LEU A 180 -9.90 23.27 0.55
N SER A 181 -9.58 22.50 1.60
CA SER A 181 -8.35 22.74 2.35
C SER A 181 -7.11 22.35 1.54
N PRO A 182 -5.93 22.95 1.82
CA PRO A 182 -4.68 22.55 1.18
C PRO A 182 -4.38 21.06 1.30
N GLU A 183 -4.72 20.45 2.44
CA GLU A 183 -4.54 19.02 2.71
C GLU A 183 -5.43 18.17 1.80
N MET A 184 -6.72 18.51 1.69
CA MET A 184 -7.64 17.82 0.77
C MET A 184 -7.14 17.91 -0.68
N ILE A 185 -6.64 19.08 -1.09
CA ILE A 185 -6.09 19.27 -2.44
C ILE A 185 -4.89 18.36 -2.69
N ASP A 186 -3.97 18.23 -1.72
CA ASP A 186 -2.80 17.35 -1.85
C ASP A 186 -3.21 15.87 -1.90
N GLU A 187 -4.15 15.46 -1.04
CA GLU A 187 -4.69 14.10 -1.04
C GLU A 187 -5.37 13.74 -2.37
N ILE A 188 -6.17 14.65 -2.94
CA ILE A 188 -6.78 14.46 -4.27
C ILE A 188 -5.68 14.30 -5.33
N LYS A 189 -4.66 15.17 -5.33
CA LYS A 189 -3.54 15.08 -6.29
C LYS A 189 -2.82 13.73 -6.17
N LYS A 190 -2.57 13.28 -4.94
CA LYS A 190 -1.93 12.00 -4.66
C LYS A 190 -2.79 10.82 -5.15
N ALA A 191 -4.08 10.82 -4.85
CA ALA A 191 -5.02 9.79 -5.27
C ALA A 191 -5.12 9.69 -6.81
N ILE A 192 -5.32 10.82 -7.50
CA ILE A 192 -5.39 10.86 -8.96
C ILE A 192 -4.10 10.32 -9.58
N LYS A 193 -2.92 10.74 -9.09
CA LYS A 193 -1.63 10.24 -9.60
C LYS A 193 -1.42 8.76 -9.32
N GLN A 194 -1.76 8.29 -8.12
CA GLN A 194 -1.57 6.91 -7.70
C GLN A 194 -2.42 5.94 -8.53
N TYR A 195 -3.64 6.33 -8.86
CA TYR A 195 -4.61 5.48 -9.54
C TYR A 195 -4.89 5.90 -10.99
N ALA A 196 -4.01 6.71 -11.59
CA ALA A 196 -4.17 7.22 -12.96
C ALA A 196 -4.41 6.11 -13.99
N TYR A 197 -3.80 4.93 -13.80
CA TYR A 197 -3.95 3.77 -14.69
C TYR A 197 -5.34 3.12 -14.67
N LEU A 198 -6.22 3.50 -13.72
CA LEU A 198 -7.58 2.98 -13.62
C LEU A 198 -8.62 3.84 -14.34
N PHE A 199 -8.26 5.04 -14.82
CA PHE A 199 -9.16 5.80 -15.67
C PHE A 199 -9.43 5.02 -16.96
N SER A 200 -10.69 5.06 -17.41
CA SER A 200 -11.19 4.35 -18.58
C SER A 200 -10.37 4.64 -19.83
N THR A 201 -10.14 3.61 -20.64
CA THR A 201 -9.47 3.69 -21.94
C THR A 201 -10.42 4.31 -22.99
N ASP A 202 -9.87 4.97 -24.00
CA ASP A 202 -10.63 5.64 -25.07
C ASP A 202 -11.51 4.69 -25.91
N ASP A 203 -11.33 3.38 -25.74
CA ASP A 203 -12.07 2.31 -26.40
C ASP A 203 -13.54 2.16 -25.92
N GLU A 204 -13.90 2.72 -24.75
CA GLU A 204 -15.27 2.65 -24.24
C GLU A 204 -16.17 3.67 -24.94
N LYS A 205 -17.20 3.17 -25.64
CA LYS A 205 -18.03 3.95 -26.58
C LYS A 205 -19.52 3.81 -26.31
N HIS A 206 -19.88 3.46 -25.08
CA HIS A 206 -21.26 3.26 -24.65
C HIS A 206 -21.95 4.60 -24.42
N LEU A 207 -23.26 4.69 -24.65
CA LEU A 207 -24.04 5.84 -24.23
C LEU A 207 -23.99 5.97 -22.71
N VAL A 208 -23.53 7.12 -22.26
CA VAL A 208 -23.53 7.56 -20.87
C VAL A 208 -24.57 8.67 -20.76
N HIS A 209 -25.44 8.60 -19.75
CA HIS A 209 -26.43 9.64 -19.47
C HIS A 209 -25.76 10.92 -18.96
N GLY A 210 -24.71 10.80 -18.14
CA GLY A 210 -23.85 11.91 -17.72
C GLY A 210 -24.30 12.57 -16.41
N ASP A 211 -25.59 12.54 -16.09
CA ASP A 211 -26.16 12.88 -14.78
C ASP A 211 -27.19 11.83 -14.31
N PHE A 212 -26.83 10.54 -14.40
CA PHE A 212 -27.68 9.42 -13.97
C PHE A 212 -27.78 9.35 -12.43
N ASP A 213 -28.56 10.24 -11.85
CA ASP A 213 -28.72 10.38 -10.41
C ASP A 213 -30.19 10.28 -9.96
N PRO A 214 -30.47 9.92 -8.69
CA PRO A 214 -31.84 9.74 -8.21
C PRO A 214 -32.79 10.94 -8.38
N ALA A 215 -32.28 12.17 -8.50
CA ALA A 215 -33.14 13.34 -8.75
C ALA A 215 -33.69 13.38 -10.20
N ASN A 216 -33.01 12.72 -11.14
CA ASN A 216 -33.35 12.69 -12.56
C ASN A 216 -34.14 11.44 -12.97
N ILE A 217 -34.52 10.60 -12.01
CA ILE A 217 -35.33 9.39 -12.24
C ILE A 217 -36.70 9.58 -11.60
N LEU A 218 -37.77 9.31 -12.34
CA LEU A 218 -39.14 9.34 -11.82
C LEU A 218 -39.64 7.93 -11.51
N VAL A 219 -40.36 7.81 -10.40
CA VAL A 219 -41.03 6.59 -9.97
C VAL A 219 -42.50 6.85 -9.64
N GLU A 220 -43.34 5.86 -9.94
CA GLU A 220 -44.77 5.91 -9.66
C GLU A 220 -45.25 4.53 -9.20
N GLN A 221 -46.28 4.51 -8.34
CA GLN A 221 -46.91 3.27 -7.93
C GLN A 221 -47.97 2.86 -8.96
N ILE A 222 -47.70 1.79 -9.71
CA ILE A 222 -48.60 1.21 -10.71
C ILE A 222 -48.99 -0.20 -10.28
N ASN A 223 -50.30 -0.46 -10.18
CA ASN A 223 -50.85 -1.76 -9.75
C ASN A 223 -50.24 -2.28 -8.43
N GLY A 224 -49.97 -1.37 -7.48
CA GLY A 224 -49.42 -1.69 -6.16
C GLY A 224 -47.90 -1.83 -6.11
N SER A 225 -47.20 -1.80 -7.25
CA SER A 225 -45.73 -1.88 -7.32
C SER A 225 -45.14 -0.53 -7.73
N TRP A 226 -44.04 -0.13 -7.11
CA TRP A 226 -43.27 1.02 -7.57
C TRP A 226 -42.48 0.64 -8.81
N VAL A 227 -42.57 1.47 -9.84
CA VAL A 227 -41.85 1.28 -11.11
C VAL A 227 -41.20 2.58 -11.56
N VAL A 228 -40.12 2.48 -12.33
CA VAL A 228 -39.47 3.63 -12.96
C VAL A 228 -40.30 4.08 -14.17
N THR A 229 -40.81 5.31 -14.12
CA THR A 229 -41.66 5.88 -15.18
C THR A 229 -40.92 6.84 -16.11
N GLY A 230 -39.76 7.36 -15.69
CA GLY A 230 -39.02 8.37 -16.46
C GLY A 230 -37.53 8.43 -16.13
N ILE A 231 -36.69 8.54 -17.15
CA ILE A 231 -35.29 8.98 -17.07
C ILE A 231 -35.19 10.35 -17.73
N LEU A 232 -34.87 11.37 -16.94
CA LEU A 232 -34.89 12.78 -17.32
C LEU A 232 -33.48 13.34 -17.48
N ASP A 233 -33.37 14.49 -18.14
CA ASP A 233 -32.17 15.32 -18.17
C ASP A 233 -30.96 14.71 -18.91
N TRP A 234 -31.11 14.55 -20.22
CA TRP A 234 -30.08 14.00 -21.11
C TRP A 234 -29.09 15.05 -21.63
N GLU A 235 -29.02 16.24 -21.00
CA GLU A 235 -28.20 17.36 -21.51
C GLU A 235 -26.69 17.09 -21.45
N PHE A 236 -26.25 16.19 -20.56
CA PHE A 236 -24.85 15.80 -20.40
C PHE A 236 -24.52 14.46 -21.04
N ALA A 237 -25.38 13.92 -21.90
CA ALA A 237 -25.16 12.61 -22.47
C ALA A 237 -23.94 12.60 -23.43
N PHE A 238 -23.15 11.54 -23.35
CA PHE A 238 -21.93 11.39 -24.16
C PHE A 238 -21.56 9.91 -24.36
N PRO A 239 -20.79 9.55 -25.41
CA PRO A 239 -20.27 8.21 -25.55
C PRO A 239 -18.98 8.03 -24.74
N GLY A 240 -18.93 7.04 -23.87
CA GLY A 240 -17.81 6.81 -22.97
C GLY A 240 -17.98 5.60 -22.06
N SER A 241 -17.36 5.68 -20.89
CA SER A 241 -17.47 4.65 -19.85
C SER A 241 -18.80 4.72 -19.12
N TYR A 242 -19.53 3.61 -19.07
CA TYR A 242 -20.75 3.48 -18.24
C TYR A 242 -20.46 3.63 -16.74
N LEU A 243 -19.18 3.56 -16.32
CA LEU A 243 -18.77 3.81 -14.93
C LEU A 243 -19.10 5.23 -14.47
N TRP A 244 -19.25 6.21 -15.37
CA TRP A 244 -19.70 7.57 -15.04
C TRP A 244 -21.12 7.58 -14.46
N ASP A 245 -22.04 6.82 -15.04
CA ASP A 245 -23.42 6.73 -14.54
C ASP A 245 -23.49 5.93 -13.23
N ILE A 246 -22.66 4.89 -13.09
CA ILE A 246 -22.50 4.18 -11.82
C ILE A 246 -21.94 5.12 -10.74
N ALA A 247 -20.97 5.96 -11.07
CA ALA A 247 -20.39 6.94 -10.16
C ALA A 247 -21.43 7.98 -9.70
N ASN A 248 -22.23 8.51 -10.62
CA ASN A 248 -23.32 9.43 -10.32
C ASN A 248 -24.37 8.80 -9.40
N MET A 249 -24.82 7.58 -9.70
CA MET A 249 -25.82 6.87 -8.90
C MET A 249 -25.33 6.58 -7.49
N LEU A 250 -24.09 6.08 -7.35
CA LEU A 250 -23.54 5.62 -6.07
C LEU A 250 -22.87 6.72 -5.24
N ARG A 251 -22.88 7.97 -5.69
CA ARG A 251 -22.24 9.11 -4.99
C ARG A 251 -22.64 9.25 -3.52
N TYR A 252 -23.89 8.96 -3.19
CA TYR A 252 -24.41 9.02 -1.81
C TYR A 252 -24.64 7.65 -1.18
N ALA A 253 -24.11 6.56 -1.74
CA ALA A 253 -24.36 5.20 -1.25
C ALA A 253 -24.00 5.01 0.23
N HIS A 254 -22.96 5.70 0.73
CA HIS A 254 -22.56 5.69 2.15
C HIS A 254 -23.61 6.25 3.12
N LYS A 255 -24.61 7.00 2.64
CA LYS A 255 -25.73 7.50 3.45
C LYS A 255 -27.00 6.66 3.27
N MET A 256 -26.93 5.56 2.52
CA MET A 256 -28.06 4.70 2.18
C MET A 256 -27.92 3.30 2.78
N PRO A 257 -29.01 2.54 2.94
CA PRO A 257 -28.96 1.12 3.26
C PRO A 257 -28.16 0.32 2.21
N PRO A 258 -27.47 -0.77 2.58
CA PRO A 258 -26.66 -1.57 1.65
C PRO A 258 -27.43 -2.06 0.42
N GLU A 259 -28.73 -2.29 0.55
CA GLU A 259 -29.62 -2.74 -0.53
C GLU A 259 -29.66 -1.74 -1.69
N PHE A 260 -29.43 -0.44 -1.44
CA PHE A 260 -29.37 0.59 -2.49
C PHE A 260 -28.28 0.27 -3.52
N GLN A 261 -27.06 0.02 -3.04
CA GLN A 261 -25.92 -0.31 -3.89
C GLN A 261 -25.97 -1.75 -4.39
N ASN A 262 -26.22 -2.71 -3.49
CA ASN A 262 -26.15 -4.13 -3.81
C ASN A 262 -27.16 -4.52 -4.90
N SER A 263 -28.41 -4.07 -4.78
CA SER A 263 -29.45 -4.41 -5.76
C SER A 263 -29.17 -3.80 -7.14
N PHE A 264 -28.65 -2.56 -7.16
CA PHE A 264 -28.25 -1.87 -8.39
C PHE A 264 -27.10 -2.58 -9.10
N VAL A 265 -26.02 -2.87 -8.38
CA VAL A 265 -24.83 -3.56 -8.91
C VAL A 265 -25.16 -4.98 -9.36
N ASP A 266 -25.92 -5.73 -8.56
CA ASP A 266 -26.35 -7.09 -8.90
C ASP A 266 -27.18 -7.11 -10.19
N ALA A 267 -28.07 -6.13 -10.36
CA ALA A 267 -28.89 -6.02 -11.56
C ALA A 267 -28.05 -5.71 -12.81
N LEU A 268 -27.05 -4.83 -12.71
CA LEU A 268 -26.12 -4.57 -13.82
C LEU A 268 -25.41 -5.84 -14.26
N GLN A 269 -24.83 -6.59 -13.30
CA GLN A 269 -24.11 -7.83 -13.59
C GLN A 269 -25.02 -8.92 -14.18
N LYS A 270 -26.22 -9.10 -13.63
CA LYS A 270 -27.23 -10.04 -14.15
C LYS A 270 -27.67 -9.71 -15.57
N ASN A 271 -27.64 -8.44 -15.95
CA ASN A 271 -27.97 -7.98 -17.30
C ASN A 271 -26.73 -7.84 -18.21
N GLY A 272 -25.61 -8.47 -17.86
CA GLY A 272 -24.46 -8.65 -18.75
C GLY A 272 -23.37 -7.58 -18.65
N ILE A 273 -23.49 -6.61 -17.74
CA ILE A 273 -22.45 -5.61 -17.50
C ILE A 273 -21.31 -6.24 -16.71
N LYS A 274 -20.09 -6.20 -17.25
CA LYS A 274 -18.88 -6.72 -16.62
C LYS A 274 -18.10 -5.60 -15.95
N LEU A 275 -18.26 -5.44 -14.64
CA LEU A 275 -17.51 -4.45 -13.87
C LEU A 275 -16.02 -4.81 -13.77
N PRO A 276 -15.09 -3.87 -14.04
CA PRO A 276 -13.65 -4.08 -13.85
C PRO A 276 -13.29 -4.43 -12.40
N ALA A 277 -12.18 -5.15 -12.17
CA ALA A 277 -11.77 -5.60 -10.84
C ALA A 277 -11.58 -4.46 -9.81
N HIS A 278 -11.28 -3.24 -10.27
CA HIS A 278 -11.07 -2.06 -9.44
C HIS A 278 -12.08 -0.94 -9.73
N TRP A 279 -13.28 -1.32 -10.16
CA TRP A 279 -14.36 -0.37 -10.43
C TRP A 279 -14.70 0.54 -9.23
N PRO A 280 -14.63 0.12 -7.93
CA PRO A 280 -14.94 1.02 -6.82
C PRO A 280 -13.97 2.21 -6.73
N ILE A 281 -12.67 1.96 -6.90
CA ILE A 281 -11.66 3.02 -6.96
C ILE A 281 -11.93 3.93 -8.17
N THR A 282 -12.26 3.34 -9.31
CA THR A 282 -12.52 4.08 -10.55
C THR A 282 -13.69 5.05 -10.37
N ILE A 283 -14.83 4.62 -9.82
CA ILE A 283 -15.98 5.51 -9.61
C ILE A 283 -15.69 6.63 -8.61
N HIS A 284 -14.82 6.40 -7.63
CA HIS A 284 -14.36 7.47 -6.73
C HIS A 284 -13.55 8.52 -7.48
N LEU A 285 -12.64 8.10 -8.37
CA LEU A 285 -11.87 9.03 -9.20
C LEU A 285 -12.75 9.83 -10.16
N LEU A 286 -13.75 9.19 -10.79
CA LEU A 286 -14.73 9.87 -11.64
C LEU A 286 -15.58 10.87 -10.84
N ASN A 287 -16.00 10.47 -9.63
CA ASN A 287 -16.70 11.38 -8.72
C ASN A 287 -15.83 12.58 -8.34
N LEU A 288 -14.56 12.39 -7.98
CA LEU A 288 -13.64 13.51 -7.72
C LEU A 288 -13.56 14.46 -8.91
N SER A 289 -13.41 13.95 -10.13
CA SER A 289 -13.40 14.79 -11.34
C SER A 289 -14.69 15.59 -11.51
N SER A 290 -15.85 14.95 -11.38
CA SER A 290 -17.16 15.63 -11.52
C SER A 290 -17.41 16.68 -10.43
N LEU A 291 -17.04 16.38 -9.19
CA LEU A 291 -17.22 17.26 -8.04
C LEU A 291 -16.30 18.49 -8.13
N LEU A 292 -15.09 18.32 -8.66
CA LEU A 292 -14.17 19.43 -8.91
C LEU A 292 -14.67 20.36 -10.02
N ASP A 293 -15.25 19.83 -11.11
CA ASP A 293 -15.90 20.67 -12.13
C ASP A 293 -17.08 21.46 -11.54
N LEU A 294 -17.88 20.80 -10.70
CA LEU A 294 -19.02 21.45 -10.04
C LEU A 294 -18.57 22.56 -9.10
N LEU A 295 -17.51 22.35 -8.30
CA LEU A 295 -16.95 23.40 -7.43
C LEU A 295 -16.39 24.57 -8.24
N LYS A 296 -15.67 24.30 -9.34
CA LYS A 296 -15.14 25.34 -10.23
C LYS A 296 -16.22 26.30 -10.74
N ARG A 297 -17.47 25.82 -10.85
CA ARG A 297 -18.63 26.59 -11.32
C ARG A 297 -19.53 27.12 -10.21
N SER A 298 -19.17 26.92 -8.93
CA SER A 298 -20.03 27.23 -7.79
C SER A 298 -19.35 28.26 -6.88
N ASP A 299 -19.69 29.55 -7.05
CA ASP A 299 -19.21 30.60 -6.13
C ASP A 299 -19.76 30.30 -4.72
N PRO A 300 -18.91 30.16 -3.67
CA PRO A 300 -19.34 29.85 -2.31
C PRO A 300 -20.26 30.90 -1.69
N LYS A 301 -20.26 32.13 -2.21
CA LYS A 301 -21.19 33.18 -1.76
C LYS A 301 -22.60 32.93 -2.26
N ASP A 302 -22.73 32.47 -3.50
CA ASP A 302 -24.01 32.25 -4.16
C ASP A 302 -24.52 30.80 -3.95
N HIS A 303 -23.61 29.86 -3.68
CA HIS A 303 -23.88 28.42 -3.59
C HIS A 303 -23.32 27.76 -2.31
N PRO A 304 -23.54 28.32 -1.11
CA PRO A 304 -22.93 27.81 0.12
C PRO A 304 -23.31 26.35 0.45
N HIS A 305 -24.56 25.92 0.24
CA HIS A 305 -25.00 24.55 0.55
C HIS A 305 -24.43 23.55 -0.43
N ARG A 306 -24.38 23.89 -1.72
CA ARG A 306 -23.73 23.06 -2.75
C ARG A 306 -22.25 22.88 -2.46
N CYS A 307 -21.52 23.96 -2.16
CA CYS A 307 -20.09 23.89 -1.85
C CYS A 307 -19.83 23.05 -0.59
N ALA A 308 -20.67 23.17 0.45
CA ALA A 308 -20.56 22.37 1.66
C ALA A 308 -20.78 20.87 1.40
N ASP A 309 -21.85 20.50 0.68
CA ASP A 309 -22.17 19.11 0.35
C ASP A 309 -21.09 18.49 -0.56
N ILE A 310 -20.56 19.23 -1.54
CA ILE A 310 -19.45 18.74 -2.37
C ILE A 310 -18.18 18.52 -1.54
N SER A 311 -17.84 19.45 -0.64
CA SER A 311 -16.67 19.31 0.23
C SER A 311 -16.80 18.07 1.14
N GLU A 312 -18.00 17.83 1.70
CA GLU A 312 -18.29 16.64 2.50
C GLU A 312 -18.12 15.34 1.69
N LEU A 313 -18.65 15.31 0.46
CA LEU A 313 -18.52 14.16 -0.45
C LEU A 313 -17.06 13.89 -0.82
N ILE A 314 -16.29 14.92 -1.16
CA ILE A 314 -14.86 14.79 -1.47
C ILE A 314 -14.13 14.21 -0.26
N ASN A 315 -14.38 14.74 0.94
CA ASN A 315 -13.74 14.24 2.16
C ASN A 315 -14.07 12.76 2.42
N HIS A 316 -15.33 12.36 2.26
CA HIS A 316 -15.73 10.96 2.38
C HIS A 316 -15.03 10.06 1.35
N ILE A 317 -14.96 10.48 0.08
CA ILE A 317 -14.28 9.74 -0.99
C ILE A 317 -12.78 9.56 -0.68
N LEU A 318 -12.11 10.59 -0.18
CA LEU A 318 -10.71 10.49 0.23
C LEU A 318 -10.53 9.48 1.38
N GLY A 319 -11.45 9.48 2.35
CA GLY A 319 -11.49 8.48 3.42
C GLY A 319 -11.57 7.04 2.88
N GLU A 320 -12.52 6.76 2.00
CA GLU A 320 -12.69 5.45 1.34
C GLU A 320 -11.41 5.04 0.58
N LEU A 321 -10.83 5.95 -0.22
CA LEU A 321 -9.60 5.68 -0.98
C LEU A 321 -8.40 5.39 -0.07
N ASN A 322 -8.31 6.08 1.07
CA ASN A 322 -7.26 5.85 2.07
C ASN A 322 -7.46 4.50 2.76
N GLU A 323 -8.68 4.13 3.15
CA GLU A 323 -8.98 2.80 3.72
C GLU A 323 -8.65 1.67 2.75
N MET A 324 -9.03 1.81 1.47
CA MET A 324 -8.71 0.84 0.43
C MET A 324 -7.19 0.67 0.24
N ASN A 325 -6.42 1.74 0.42
CA ASN A 325 -4.96 1.72 0.35
C ASN A 325 -4.33 1.03 1.58
N GLU A 326 -4.87 1.26 2.78
CA GLU A 326 -4.41 0.60 4.00
C GLU A 326 -4.68 -0.91 3.99
N ARG A 327 -5.83 -1.36 3.46
CA ARG A 327 -6.15 -2.79 3.30
C ARG A 327 -5.20 -3.52 2.34
N ARG A 328 -4.64 -2.80 1.36
CA ARG A 328 -3.66 -3.30 0.39
C ARG A 328 -2.23 -3.40 0.92
N LYS A 329 -1.93 -2.93 2.14
CA LYS A 329 -0.59 -3.11 2.72
C LYS A 329 -0.36 -4.58 3.06
N VAL A 330 0.85 -5.07 2.78
CA VAL A 330 1.28 -6.41 3.19
C VAL A 330 1.28 -6.48 4.71
N GLN A 331 0.48 -7.40 5.26
CA GLN A 331 0.48 -7.72 6.69
C GLN A 331 1.18 -9.05 6.91
N VAL A 332 2.13 -9.10 7.84
CA VAL A 332 2.80 -10.34 8.25
C VAL A 332 2.28 -10.77 9.61
N ARG A 333 1.96 -12.05 9.75
CA ARG A 333 1.46 -12.65 10.99
C ARG A 333 2.00 -14.06 11.15
N CYS A 334 1.87 -14.63 12.35
CA CYS A 334 2.09 -16.06 12.56
C CYS A 334 1.09 -16.90 11.76
N TYR A 335 1.49 -18.14 11.49
CA TYR A 335 0.65 -19.18 10.89
C TYR A 335 -0.67 -19.38 11.64
N GLN A 336 -1.74 -19.63 10.87
CA GLN A 336 -3.07 -19.97 11.36
C GLN A 336 -3.58 -21.25 10.70
N ASP A 337 -4.45 -21.96 11.41
CA ASP A 337 -5.11 -23.15 10.87
C ASP A 337 -5.91 -22.80 9.61
N GLY A 338 -5.53 -23.39 8.48
CA GLY A 338 -6.09 -23.11 7.16
C GLY A 338 -5.09 -22.52 6.16
N ASP A 339 -3.98 -21.96 6.63
CA ASP A 339 -2.95 -21.39 5.74
C ASP A 339 -2.19 -22.47 4.96
N ALA A 340 -2.09 -23.69 5.49
CA ALA A 340 -1.26 -24.76 4.94
C ALA A 340 -1.51 -25.05 3.45
N LYS A 341 -2.78 -24.98 3.00
CA LYS A 341 -3.13 -25.16 1.58
C LYS A 341 -2.59 -24.04 0.71
N HIS A 342 -2.66 -22.80 1.18
CA HIS A 342 -2.13 -21.64 0.47
C HIS A 342 -0.60 -21.67 0.44
N ILE A 343 0.04 -22.04 1.55
CA ILE A 343 1.51 -22.21 1.65
C ILE A 343 2.00 -23.27 0.65
N ALA A 344 1.37 -24.44 0.61
CA ALA A 344 1.71 -25.51 -0.33
C ALA A 344 1.54 -25.06 -1.79
N SER A 345 0.46 -24.31 -2.08
CA SER A 345 0.20 -23.72 -3.41
C SER A 345 1.27 -22.69 -3.81
N ILE A 346 1.61 -21.76 -2.90
CA ILE A 346 2.68 -20.78 -3.10
C ILE A 346 4.00 -21.48 -3.40
N PHE A 347 4.38 -22.46 -2.57
CA PHE A 347 5.62 -23.20 -2.74
C PHE A 347 5.70 -23.84 -4.13
N TYR A 348 4.66 -24.58 -4.54
CA TYR A 348 4.64 -25.23 -5.85
C TYR A 348 4.65 -24.23 -7.00
N ASN A 349 3.71 -23.28 -7.01
CA ASN A 349 3.52 -22.37 -8.13
C ASN A 349 4.73 -21.45 -8.30
N THR A 350 5.30 -20.93 -7.21
CA THR A 350 6.48 -20.05 -7.29
C THR A 350 7.68 -20.80 -7.84
N VAL A 351 7.94 -22.03 -7.39
CA VAL A 351 9.03 -22.84 -7.94
C VAL A 351 8.81 -23.12 -9.44
N HIS A 352 7.59 -23.47 -9.86
CA HIS A 352 7.31 -23.81 -11.27
C HIS A 352 7.14 -22.62 -12.22
N THR A 353 6.98 -21.40 -11.70
CA THR A 353 6.77 -20.20 -12.54
C THR A 353 7.91 -19.19 -12.45
N VAL A 354 8.40 -18.90 -11.25
CA VAL A 354 9.44 -17.90 -11.01
C VAL A 354 10.82 -18.54 -11.16
N ASN A 355 11.07 -19.65 -10.48
CA ASN A 355 12.36 -20.35 -10.52
C ASN A 355 12.61 -21.08 -11.85
N ALA A 356 11.59 -21.29 -12.68
CA ALA A 356 11.71 -21.91 -13.99
C ALA A 356 12.64 -21.16 -14.97
N LYS A 357 12.99 -19.91 -14.67
CA LYS A 357 13.98 -19.14 -15.42
C LYS A 357 15.43 -19.63 -15.19
N ASP A 358 15.70 -20.21 -14.03
CA ASP A 358 17.06 -20.56 -13.58
C ASP A 358 17.29 -22.07 -13.44
N TYR A 359 16.23 -22.87 -13.43
CA TYR A 359 16.28 -24.32 -13.18
C TYR A 359 15.53 -25.11 -14.26
N SER A 360 16.07 -26.29 -14.58
CA SER A 360 15.45 -27.25 -15.51
C SER A 360 14.16 -27.86 -14.95
N LYS A 361 13.30 -28.36 -15.82
CA LYS A 361 12.03 -28.97 -15.43
C LYS A 361 12.23 -30.18 -14.49
N GLU A 362 13.28 -30.97 -14.71
CA GLU A 362 13.65 -32.07 -13.84
C GLU A 362 14.01 -31.58 -12.43
N GLN A 363 14.77 -30.49 -12.32
CA GLN A 363 15.12 -29.85 -11.03
C GLN A 363 13.88 -29.31 -10.31
N LEU A 364 12.97 -28.62 -11.02
CA LEU A 364 11.74 -28.07 -10.45
C LEU A 364 10.83 -29.19 -9.90
N ASN A 365 10.68 -30.28 -10.67
CA ASN A 365 9.91 -31.45 -10.25
C ASN A 365 10.54 -32.13 -9.02
N ALA A 366 11.86 -32.29 -9.00
CA ALA A 366 12.56 -32.87 -7.85
C ALA A 366 12.37 -32.01 -6.58
N TRP A 367 12.38 -30.69 -6.73
CA TRP A 367 12.21 -29.73 -5.62
C TRP A 367 10.79 -29.79 -5.01
N THR A 368 9.73 -29.86 -5.82
CA THR A 368 8.35 -29.74 -5.32
C THR A 368 7.59 -31.04 -5.17
N SER A 369 8.25 -32.19 -5.28
CA SER A 369 7.63 -33.53 -5.39
C SER A 369 6.93 -34.09 -4.14
N TYR A 370 6.43 -33.21 -3.25
CA TYR A 370 5.53 -33.53 -2.12
C TYR A 370 4.47 -32.42 -1.90
N TYR A 371 4.25 -31.54 -2.87
CA TYR A 371 3.40 -30.36 -2.71
C TYR A 371 1.92 -30.69 -2.48
N ASP A 372 1.46 -31.84 -2.98
CA ASP A 372 0.08 -32.29 -2.96
C ASP A 372 -0.32 -32.98 -1.64
N ASN A 373 0.63 -33.25 -0.74
CA ASN A 373 0.34 -33.78 0.58
C ASN A 373 0.03 -32.66 1.60
N TYR A 374 -1.19 -32.13 1.53
CA TYR A 374 -1.65 -31.06 2.42
C TYR A 374 -1.63 -31.44 3.90
N ALA A 375 -1.86 -32.71 4.25
CA ALA A 375 -1.84 -33.15 5.64
C ALA A 375 -0.43 -33.01 6.25
N ALA A 376 0.60 -33.35 5.48
CA ALA A 376 1.99 -33.17 5.91
C ALA A 376 2.39 -31.70 5.98
N TRP A 377 1.91 -30.85 5.07
CA TRP A 377 2.11 -29.40 5.18
C TRP A 377 1.46 -28.83 6.43
N GLN A 378 0.24 -29.27 6.76
CA GLN A 378 -0.44 -28.84 7.98
C GLN A 378 0.34 -29.25 9.24
N GLU A 379 0.83 -30.48 9.31
CA GLU A 379 1.67 -30.94 10.42
C GLU A 379 3.00 -30.18 10.51
N LYS A 380 3.67 -29.97 9.36
CA LYS A 380 4.93 -29.21 9.27
C LYS A 380 4.73 -27.77 9.74
N CYS A 381 3.74 -27.06 9.20
CA CYS A 381 3.46 -25.67 9.53
C CYS A 381 3.00 -25.50 10.98
N ALA A 382 2.19 -26.42 11.52
CA ALA A 382 1.81 -26.38 12.93
C ALA A 382 3.01 -26.54 13.87
N LYS A 383 4.02 -27.33 13.46
CA LYS A 383 5.25 -27.53 14.25
C LYS A 383 6.23 -26.36 14.14
N LEU A 384 6.41 -25.81 12.93
CA LEU A 384 7.41 -24.77 12.66
C LEU A 384 6.87 -23.35 12.86
N ASN A 385 5.55 -23.17 12.83
CA ASN A 385 4.85 -21.90 12.97
C ASN A 385 5.43 -20.78 12.07
N PRO A 386 5.41 -20.95 10.73
CA PRO A 386 6.02 -19.98 9.82
C PRO A 386 5.35 -18.60 9.89
N PHE A 387 6.09 -17.57 9.49
CA PHE A 387 5.51 -16.27 9.16
C PHE A 387 4.72 -16.36 7.87
N VAL A 388 3.56 -15.71 7.84
CA VAL A 388 2.63 -15.67 6.71
C VAL A 388 2.35 -14.22 6.36
N ALA A 389 2.55 -13.85 5.10
CA ALA A 389 2.23 -12.54 4.55
C ALA A 389 0.88 -12.57 3.84
N THR A 390 0.06 -11.55 4.08
CA THR A 390 -1.29 -11.42 3.50
C THR A 390 -1.49 -10.05 2.85
N ILE A 391 -2.29 -10.03 1.78
CA ILE A 391 -2.83 -8.81 1.14
C ILE A 391 -4.34 -9.05 0.99
N ASP A 392 -5.16 -8.11 1.47
CA ASP A 392 -6.63 -8.22 1.45
C ASP A 392 -7.14 -9.57 2.03
N GLY A 393 -6.48 -10.06 3.09
CA GLY A 393 -6.80 -11.34 3.76
C GLY A 393 -6.35 -12.61 3.01
N THR A 394 -5.82 -12.47 1.79
CA THR A 394 -5.28 -13.60 1.01
C THR A 394 -3.82 -13.85 1.37
N VAL A 395 -3.44 -15.10 1.60
CA VAL A 395 -2.05 -15.50 1.85
C VAL A 395 -1.24 -15.41 0.56
N VAL A 396 -0.21 -14.56 0.55
CA VAL A 396 0.60 -14.23 -0.64
C VAL A 396 2.11 -14.46 -0.45
N GLY A 397 2.54 -14.94 0.72
CA GLY A 397 3.91 -15.33 0.97
C GLY A 397 4.08 -15.98 2.33
N PHE A 398 5.19 -16.69 2.54
CA PHE A 398 5.53 -17.26 3.83
C PHE A 398 7.04 -17.40 4.00
N ALA A 399 7.49 -17.47 5.26
CA ALA A 399 8.87 -17.78 5.60
C ALA A 399 8.96 -18.65 6.87
N GLU A 400 9.86 -19.62 6.85
CA GLU A 400 10.22 -20.45 8.00
C GLU A 400 11.50 -19.88 8.62
N PHE A 401 11.47 -19.61 9.92
CA PHE A 401 12.60 -19.04 10.66
C PHE A 401 12.87 -19.85 11.93
N GLU A 402 14.08 -20.41 12.03
CA GLU A 402 14.46 -21.28 13.13
C GLU A 402 15.18 -20.51 14.25
N PRO A 403 15.15 -21.01 15.50
CA PRO A 403 15.80 -20.36 16.65
C PRO A 403 17.32 -20.18 16.54
N ASN A 404 17.99 -20.89 15.62
CA ASN A 404 19.43 -20.77 15.37
C ASN A 404 19.77 -19.68 14.35
N GLY A 405 18.78 -18.98 13.79
CA GLY A 405 18.94 -17.96 12.75
C GLY A 405 18.85 -18.49 11.31
N HIS A 406 18.48 -19.76 11.11
CA HIS A 406 18.29 -20.34 9.79
C HIS A 406 16.94 -19.94 9.19
N ILE A 407 16.95 -19.53 7.92
CA ILE A 407 15.76 -19.32 7.11
C ILE A 407 15.67 -20.47 6.11
N ASP A 408 14.86 -21.49 6.41
CA ASP A 408 14.76 -22.71 5.60
C ASP A 408 13.90 -22.50 4.34
N CYS A 409 12.70 -21.95 4.52
CA CYS A 409 11.78 -21.62 3.43
C CYS A 409 11.53 -20.12 3.37
N PHE A 410 11.54 -19.54 2.17
CA PHE A 410 11.22 -18.13 1.94
C PHE A 410 10.60 -17.95 0.56
N TYR A 411 9.27 -17.81 0.49
CA TYR A 411 8.54 -17.78 -0.77
C TYR A 411 7.51 -16.66 -0.81
N VAL A 412 7.42 -16.02 -1.97
CA VAL A 412 6.37 -15.05 -2.34
C VAL A 412 5.58 -15.66 -3.48
N HIS A 413 4.25 -15.50 -3.47
CA HIS A 413 3.38 -15.97 -4.54
C HIS A 413 3.77 -15.37 -5.89
N HIS A 414 3.72 -16.14 -6.98
CA HIS A 414 4.22 -15.74 -8.30
C HIS A 414 3.51 -14.51 -8.89
N GLU A 415 2.25 -14.28 -8.54
CA GLU A 415 1.47 -13.10 -8.98
C GLU A 415 1.72 -11.84 -8.13
N PHE A 416 2.41 -11.97 -6.99
CA PHE A 416 2.67 -10.88 -6.04
C PHE A 416 4.16 -10.54 -5.93
N GLN A 417 4.95 -10.91 -6.96
CA GLN A 417 6.36 -10.54 -7.06
C GLN A 417 6.49 -9.02 -7.22
N GLY A 418 7.49 -8.43 -6.55
CA GLY A 418 7.70 -6.97 -6.60
C GLY A 418 6.71 -6.14 -5.77
N SER A 419 5.67 -6.74 -5.17
CA SER A 419 4.67 -6.05 -4.35
C SER A 419 5.10 -5.79 -2.89
N GLY A 420 6.40 -5.88 -2.59
CA GLY A 420 6.94 -5.66 -1.24
C GLY A 420 6.77 -6.83 -0.25
N VAL A 421 6.13 -7.93 -0.64
CA VAL A 421 5.85 -9.09 0.24
C VAL A 421 7.11 -9.67 0.88
N GLY A 422 8.14 -9.97 0.08
CA GLY A 422 9.41 -10.50 0.60
C GLY A 422 10.10 -9.50 1.54
N THR A 423 10.02 -8.20 1.26
CA THR A 423 10.58 -7.18 2.17
C THR A 423 9.89 -7.20 3.53
N ALA A 424 8.57 -7.37 3.56
CA ALA A 424 7.81 -7.45 4.81
C ALA A 424 8.18 -8.72 5.61
N LEU A 425 8.25 -9.88 4.96
CA LEU A 425 8.67 -11.15 5.62
C LEU A 425 10.08 -11.04 6.21
N MET A 426 11.04 -10.51 5.45
CA MET A 426 12.41 -10.35 5.94
C MET A 426 12.50 -9.39 7.13
N ARG A 427 11.68 -8.34 7.15
CA ARG A 427 11.64 -7.40 8.27
C ARG A 427 11.25 -8.09 9.57
N GLU A 428 10.20 -8.93 9.56
CA GLU A 428 9.78 -9.67 10.76
C GLU A 428 10.84 -10.66 11.24
N ILE A 429 11.51 -11.35 10.30
CA ILE A 429 12.65 -12.23 10.64
C ILE A 429 13.77 -11.44 11.31
N GLU A 430 14.14 -10.27 10.79
CA GLU A 430 15.18 -9.45 11.38
C GLU A 430 14.79 -8.90 12.76
N ILE A 431 13.52 -8.56 12.98
CA ILE A 431 13.02 -8.14 14.30
C ILE A 431 13.18 -9.31 15.28
N GLU A 432 12.65 -10.49 14.96
CA GLU A 432 12.72 -11.66 15.83
C GLU A 432 14.17 -12.09 16.10
N ALA A 433 15.04 -12.03 15.10
CA ALA A 433 16.46 -12.36 15.26
C ALA A 433 17.17 -11.42 16.24
N ARG A 434 16.84 -10.12 16.21
CA ARG A 434 17.42 -9.11 17.11
C ARG A 434 16.89 -9.25 18.53
N GLU A 435 15.59 -9.52 18.70
CA GLU A 435 15.00 -9.80 20.01
C GLU A 435 15.63 -11.03 20.67
N LYS A 436 15.99 -12.04 19.88
CA LYS A 436 16.69 -13.25 20.33
C LYS A 436 18.20 -13.09 20.45
N LEU A 437 18.74 -11.89 20.18
CA LEU A 437 20.19 -11.59 20.18
C LEU A 437 21.01 -12.57 19.32
N LEU A 438 20.47 -12.98 18.18
CA LEU A 438 21.20 -13.86 17.27
C LEU A 438 22.37 -13.11 16.63
N PRO A 439 23.57 -13.70 16.53
CA PRO A 439 24.72 -13.05 15.91
C PRO A 439 24.56 -12.85 14.41
N ARG A 440 23.78 -13.72 13.77
CA ARG A 440 23.56 -13.73 12.33
C ARG A 440 22.25 -14.44 11.99
N ILE A 441 21.78 -14.21 10.77
CA ILE A 441 20.81 -15.05 10.08
C ILE A 441 21.42 -15.60 8.79
N TYR A 442 21.00 -16.79 8.37
CA TYR A 442 21.58 -17.48 7.21
C TYR A 442 20.56 -18.33 6.47
N ALA A 443 20.82 -18.60 5.18
CA ALA A 443 19.94 -19.38 4.32
C ALA A 443 20.70 -20.04 3.16
N GLU A 444 20.22 -21.17 2.67
CA GLU A 444 20.61 -21.80 1.40
C GLU A 444 19.78 -21.25 0.24
N VAL A 445 20.20 -20.12 -0.30
CA VAL A 445 19.44 -19.31 -1.25
C VAL A 445 19.57 -19.86 -2.67
N SER A 446 18.44 -20.00 -3.37
CA SER A 446 18.41 -20.38 -4.80
C SER A 446 19.05 -19.30 -5.69
N THR A 447 19.46 -19.69 -6.90
CA THR A 447 19.97 -18.76 -7.93
C THR A 447 19.00 -17.60 -8.16
N THR A 448 17.70 -17.90 -8.21
CA THR A 448 16.61 -16.93 -8.40
C THR A 448 16.52 -15.91 -7.26
N ALA A 449 16.64 -16.37 -6.01
CA ALA A 449 16.47 -15.52 -4.83
C ALA A 449 17.75 -14.77 -4.41
N ARG A 450 18.91 -15.13 -4.96
CA ARG A 450 20.22 -14.57 -4.59
C ARG A 450 20.26 -13.05 -4.60
N ALA A 451 19.72 -12.42 -5.65
CA ALA A 451 19.71 -10.97 -5.78
C ALA A 451 18.85 -10.29 -4.70
N PHE A 452 17.73 -10.90 -4.34
CA PHE A 452 16.88 -10.39 -3.26
C PHE A 452 17.61 -10.45 -1.91
N PHE A 453 18.19 -11.59 -1.53
CA PHE A 453 18.93 -11.70 -0.27
C PHE A 453 20.13 -10.76 -0.20
N ALA A 454 20.88 -10.62 -1.30
CA ALA A 454 21.96 -9.64 -1.40
C ALA A 454 21.46 -8.20 -1.16
N SER A 455 20.30 -7.84 -1.72
CA SER A 455 19.68 -6.52 -1.49
C SER A 455 19.25 -6.29 -0.02
N LYS A 456 19.11 -7.35 0.77
CA LYS A 456 18.81 -7.30 2.21
C LYS A 456 20.07 -7.32 3.09
N GLY A 457 21.25 -7.27 2.48
CA GLY A 457 22.54 -7.22 3.17
C GLY A 457 23.15 -8.59 3.46
N PHE A 458 22.62 -9.67 2.88
CA PHE A 458 23.27 -10.99 2.98
C PHE A 458 24.48 -11.06 2.05
N GLN A 459 25.55 -11.70 2.53
CA GLN A 459 26.77 -11.99 1.78
C GLN A 459 26.82 -13.46 1.40
N VAL A 460 27.39 -13.77 0.23
CA VAL A 460 27.62 -15.15 -0.19
C VAL A 460 28.83 -15.71 0.56
N ILE A 461 28.60 -16.75 1.35
CA ILE A 461 29.66 -17.50 2.03
C ILE A 461 30.22 -18.59 1.12
N LYS A 462 29.32 -19.32 0.44
CA LYS A 462 29.72 -20.44 -0.42
C LYS A 462 28.66 -20.72 -1.49
N GLN A 463 29.09 -20.88 -2.74
CA GLN A 463 28.29 -21.54 -3.76
C GLN A 463 28.45 -23.06 -3.62
N GLN A 464 27.34 -23.80 -3.68
CA GLN A 464 27.36 -25.25 -3.52
C GLN A 464 26.34 -25.94 -4.41
N THR A 465 26.57 -27.23 -4.65
CA THR A 465 25.66 -28.12 -5.36
C THR A 465 25.02 -29.04 -4.33
N VAL A 466 23.69 -28.98 -4.23
CA VAL A 466 22.89 -29.85 -3.36
C VAL A 466 22.18 -30.90 -4.20
N ARG A 467 22.00 -32.10 -3.63
CA ARG A 467 21.32 -33.20 -4.32
C ARG A 467 19.94 -33.42 -3.72
N ILE A 468 18.91 -33.20 -4.52
CA ILE A 468 17.49 -33.41 -4.14
C ILE A 468 16.96 -34.55 -5.00
N ARG A 469 16.63 -35.69 -4.37
CA ARG A 469 16.08 -36.89 -5.04
C ARG A 469 16.87 -37.26 -6.30
N ASP A 470 18.19 -37.40 -6.11
CA ASP A 470 19.20 -37.69 -7.14
C ASP A 470 19.50 -36.60 -8.18
N ILE A 471 18.75 -35.49 -8.19
CA ILE A 471 18.99 -34.34 -9.07
C ILE A 471 19.88 -33.30 -8.37
N GLU A 472 20.87 -32.79 -9.09
CA GLU A 472 21.76 -31.74 -8.59
C GLU A 472 21.18 -30.34 -8.85
N LEU A 473 21.16 -29.49 -7.82
CA LEU A 473 20.75 -28.09 -7.88
C LEU A 473 21.86 -27.22 -7.33
N THR A 474 22.08 -26.05 -7.94
CA THR A 474 23.00 -25.05 -7.39
C THR A 474 22.25 -24.12 -6.44
N ASN A 475 22.81 -23.87 -5.26
CA ASN A 475 22.36 -22.83 -4.33
C ASN A 475 23.57 -22.12 -3.69
N PHE A 476 23.28 -21.10 -2.88
CA PHE A 476 24.27 -20.26 -2.24
C PHE A 476 23.99 -20.22 -0.75
N LEU A 477 24.94 -20.69 0.07
CA LEU A 477 24.92 -20.39 1.49
C LEU A 477 25.21 -18.89 1.66
N MET A 478 24.21 -18.16 2.13
CA MET A 478 24.30 -16.72 2.36
C MET A 478 24.01 -16.41 3.82
N GLU A 479 24.67 -15.39 4.36
CA GLU A 479 24.44 -14.93 5.74
C GLU A 479 24.43 -13.41 5.86
N LYS A 480 23.75 -12.92 6.88
CA LYS A 480 23.79 -11.53 7.33
C LYS A 480 24.19 -11.52 8.80
N SER A 481 25.34 -10.92 9.10
CA SER A 481 25.82 -10.73 10.47
C SER A 481 25.20 -9.48 11.08
N PHE A 482 24.79 -9.57 12.34
CA PHE A 482 24.41 -8.43 13.18
C PHE A 482 25.58 -7.93 14.03
N VAL A 483 26.67 -8.69 14.06
CA VAL A 483 27.93 -8.29 14.70
C VAL A 483 28.87 -7.74 13.64
N THR A 484 29.37 -6.52 13.85
CA THR A 484 30.43 -5.91 13.04
C THR A 484 31.67 -5.66 13.90
N CYS A 485 32.81 -5.48 13.25
CA CYS A 485 34.10 -5.26 13.91
C CYS A 485 34.92 -4.29 13.06
N GLU A 486 35.44 -3.23 13.67
CA GLU A 486 36.22 -2.18 13.01
C GLU A 486 37.36 -1.69 13.89
N LEU A 487 38.32 -0.97 13.32
CA LEU A 487 39.43 -0.40 14.09
C LEU A 487 38.94 0.73 15.00
N LEU A 488 39.61 0.91 16.15
CA LEU A 488 39.34 2.02 17.05
C LEU A 488 39.55 3.35 16.31
N SER A 489 38.67 4.30 16.63
CA SER A 489 38.71 5.68 16.18
C SER A 489 38.34 6.60 17.35
N SER A 490 38.57 7.91 17.21
CA SER A 490 38.23 8.89 18.24
C SER A 490 36.76 8.86 18.64
N ASP A 491 35.86 8.55 17.71
CA ASP A 491 34.40 8.59 17.92
C ASP A 491 33.93 7.45 18.83
N HIS A 492 34.69 6.36 18.90
CA HIS A 492 34.37 5.21 19.77
C HIS A 492 34.70 5.46 21.24
N ILE A 493 35.72 6.28 21.53
CA ILE A 493 36.27 6.49 22.88
C ILE A 493 35.19 6.84 23.93
N PRO A 494 34.31 7.84 23.71
CA PRO A 494 33.28 8.16 24.69
C PRO A 494 32.29 7.00 24.89
N LEU A 495 31.88 6.32 23.81
CA LEU A 495 30.92 5.22 23.83
C LEU A 495 31.44 4.03 24.64
N ILE A 496 32.71 3.66 24.43
CA ILE A 496 33.36 2.56 25.14
C ILE A 496 33.45 2.88 26.64
N SER A 497 33.94 4.08 26.97
CA SER A 497 34.14 4.49 28.36
C SER A 497 32.83 4.57 29.13
N GLU A 498 31.79 5.16 28.53
CA GLU A 498 30.47 5.27 29.13
C GLU A 498 29.84 3.89 29.37
N ALA A 499 29.90 3.00 28.37
CA ALA A 499 29.31 1.67 28.46
C ALA A 499 29.95 0.78 29.56
N PHE A 500 31.28 0.83 29.71
CA PHE A 500 31.96 0.10 30.79
C PHE A 500 31.74 0.74 32.16
N ASN A 501 31.74 2.08 32.24
CA ASN A 501 31.46 2.78 33.50
C ASN A 501 30.05 2.48 34.01
N ALA A 502 29.06 2.35 33.11
CA ALA A 502 27.68 2.00 33.45
C ALA A 502 27.54 0.62 34.12
N ILE A 503 28.48 -0.30 33.88
CA ILE A 503 28.52 -1.62 34.54
C ILE A 503 29.55 -1.69 35.69
N GLY A 504 30.10 -0.54 36.11
CA GLY A 504 31.05 -0.44 37.21
C GLY A 504 32.50 -0.80 36.86
N TRP A 505 32.84 -0.93 35.57
CA TRP A 505 34.20 -1.18 35.10
C TRP A 505 34.86 0.15 34.71
N ASN A 506 35.82 0.60 35.52
CA ASN A 506 36.48 1.89 35.29
C ASN A 506 37.47 1.82 34.12
N LYS A 507 37.03 2.22 32.93
CA LYS A 507 37.87 2.37 31.73
C LYS A 507 37.79 3.81 31.22
N PRO A 508 38.66 4.72 31.71
CA PRO A 508 38.56 6.14 31.39
C PRO A 508 38.88 6.41 29.90
N PRO A 509 38.38 7.51 29.32
CA PRO A 509 38.68 7.87 27.93
C PRO A 509 40.18 7.92 27.63
N SER A 510 40.98 8.41 28.60
CA SER A 510 42.44 8.51 28.48
C SER A 510 43.14 7.19 28.19
N LEU A 511 42.56 6.05 28.59
CA LEU A 511 43.08 4.73 28.26
C LEU A 511 43.01 4.47 26.75
N PHE A 512 41.84 4.75 26.15
CA PHE A 512 41.60 4.51 24.74
C PHE A 512 42.23 5.57 23.85
N GLU A 513 42.41 6.80 24.34
CA GLU A 513 43.22 7.82 23.69
C GLU A 513 44.67 7.36 23.54
N GLU A 514 45.23 6.73 24.58
CA GLU A 514 46.58 6.17 24.50
C GLU A 514 46.64 4.97 23.56
N TYR A 515 45.65 4.08 23.62
CA TYR A 515 45.57 2.95 22.67
C TYR A 515 45.47 3.41 21.22
N LEU A 516 44.75 4.50 20.95
CA LEU A 516 44.65 5.08 19.61
C LEU A 516 46.00 5.66 19.15
N LYS A 517 46.76 6.33 20.03
CA LYS A 517 48.13 6.79 19.71
C LYS A 517 49.08 5.61 19.42
N GLU A 518 49.06 4.58 20.27
CA GLU A 518 49.85 3.35 20.04
C GLU A 518 49.44 2.68 18.72
N GLN A 519 48.15 2.76 18.36
CA GLN A 519 47.64 2.26 17.08
C GLN A 519 48.16 3.05 15.88
N ASP A 520 48.13 4.38 15.95
CA ASP A 520 48.65 5.25 14.89
C ASP A 520 50.18 5.12 14.73
N ALA A 521 50.88 4.77 15.80
CA ALA A 521 52.31 4.45 15.80
C ALA A 521 52.63 3.03 15.29
N GLY A 522 51.62 2.17 15.08
CA GLY A 522 51.78 0.78 14.65
C GLY A 522 52.27 -0.16 15.75
N GLU A 523 52.15 0.22 17.02
CA GLU A 523 52.60 -0.56 18.18
C GLU A 523 51.52 -1.49 18.73
N ARG A 524 50.25 -1.06 18.61
CA ARG A 524 49.04 -1.79 18.99
C ARG A 524 48.03 -1.80 17.86
N LEU A 525 47.14 -2.77 17.82
CA LEU A 525 45.88 -2.67 17.10
C LEU A 525 44.71 -2.86 18.06
N VAL A 526 43.64 -2.09 17.86
CA VAL A 526 42.43 -2.18 18.67
C VAL A 526 41.25 -2.35 17.73
N TRP A 527 40.47 -3.40 17.97
CA TRP A 527 39.21 -3.60 17.25
C TRP A 527 38.04 -3.48 18.20
N VAL A 528 37.03 -2.76 17.73
CA VAL A 528 35.76 -2.47 18.41
C VAL A 528 34.68 -3.28 17.70
N ALA A 529 33.97 -4.10 18.46
CA ALA A 529 32.83 -4.86 17.98
C ALA A 529 31.52 -4.15 18.33
N HIS A 530 30.61 -4.13 17.36
CA HIS A 530 29.26 -3.61 17.52
C HIS A 530 28.23 -4.71 17.29
N PHE A 531 27.16 -4.71 18.07
CA PHE A 531 25.96 -5.52 17.82
C PHE A 531 24.83 -4.57 17.46
N ASN A 532 24.25 -4.71 16.25
CA ASN A 532 23.22 -3.80 15.75
C ASN A 532 23.61 -2.30 15.77
N GLY A 533 24.91 -2.00 15.65
CA GLY A 533 25.44 -0.63 15.73
C GLY A 533 25.71 -0.13 17.14
N GLU A 534 25.38 -0.90 18.18
CA GLU A 534 25.72 -0.57 19.56
C GLU A 534 27.04 -1.21 19.97
N PHE A 535 27.84 -0.50 20.77
CA PHE A 535 29.11 -1.01 21.28
C PHE A 535 28.91 -2.29 22.09
N ALA A 536 29.60 -3.37 21.69
CA ALA A 536 29.46 -4.69 22.31
C ALA A 536 30.72 -5.15 23.04
N GLY A 537 31.90 -4.73 22.58
CA GLY A 537 33.17 -5.11 23.18
C GLY A 537 34.37 -4.65 22.34
N TYR A 538 35.58 -4.87 22.85
CA TYR A 538 36.80 -4.60 22.11
C TYR A 538 37.88 -5.65 22.41
N VAL A 539 38.86 -5.73 21.52
CA VAL A 539 40.09 -6.51 21.71
C VAL A 539 41.30 -5.69 21.30
N THR A 540 42.44 -5.92 21.95
CA THR A 540 43.71 -5.32 21.58
C THR A 540 44.79 -6.36 21.29
N LEU A 541 45.66 -6.04 20.34
CA LEU A 541 46.84 -6.82 19.98
C LEU A 541 48.07 -5.91 20.08
N LYS A 542 49.06 -6.26 20.90
CA LYS A 542 50.37 -5.59 20.92
C LYS A 542 51.41 -6.45 20.20
N TRP A 543 52.24 -5.81 19.38
CA TRP A 543 53.34 -6.50 18.69
C TRP A 543 54.50 -6.83 19.63
N CYS A 544 54.74 -5.96 20.61
CA CYS A 544 55.75 -6.15 21.65
C CYS A 544 55.08 -6.33 23.02
N SER A 545 55.10 -7.57 23.53
CA SER A 545 54.59 -7.91 24.86
C SER A 545 55.48 -7.32 25.97
N GLN A 546 54.86 -6.99 27.11
CA GLN A 546 55.59 -6.68 28.35
C GLN A 546 56.02 -7.94 29.10
N TYR A 547 55.42 -9.10 28.78
CA TYR A 547 55.83 -10.37 29.35
C TYR A 547 57.14 -10.84 28.71
N GLN A 548 58.20 -10.91 29.51
CA GLN A 548 59.57 -11.17 29.04
C GLN A 548 59.68 -12.41 28.11
N SER A 549 58.99 -13.50 28.45
CA SER A 549 59.02 -14.73 27.64
C SER A 549 58.45 -14.52 26.23
N PHE A 550 57.38 -13.72 26.09
CA PHE A 550 56.81 -13.39 24.78
C PHE A 550 57.69 -12.39 24.04
N GLN A 551 58.24 -11.39 24.76
CA GLN A 551 59.14 -10.40 24.19
C GLN A 551 60.40 -11.03 23.59
N GLU A 552 61.07 -11.92 24.32
CA GLU A 552 62.29 -12.63 23.86
C GLU A 552 62.05 -13.49 22.61
N GLN A 553 60.82 -13.98 22.45
CA GLN A 553 60.42 -14.83 21.32
C GLN A 553 59.70 -14.04 20.21
N SER A 554 59.55 -12.72 20.36
CA SER A 554 58.77 -11.87 19.46
C SER A 554 57.33 -12.37 19.24
N ILE A 555 56.70 -12.90 20.30
CA ILE A 555 55.31 -13.36 20.28
C ILE A 555 54.40 -12.14 20.51
N PRO A 556 53.51 -11.79 19.56
CA PRO A 556 52.50 -10.75 19.78
C PRO A 556 51.47 -11.20 20.82
N GLU A 557 50.92 -10.24 21.55
CA GLU A 557 50.08 -10.48 22.73
C GLU A 557 48.68 -9.88 22.53
N ILE A 558 47.64 -10.69 22.74
CA ILE A 558 46.30 -10.17 23.04
C ILE A 558 46.29 -9.74 24.50
N VAL A 559 46.24 -8.43 24.74
CA VAL A 559 46.33 -7.88 26.10
C VAL A 559 44.95 -7.73 26.74
N ASP A 560 44.00 -7.21 25.97
CA ASP A 560 42.66 -6.91 26.45
C ASP A 560 41.63 -7.57 25.55
N LEU A 561 40.73 -8.36 26.11
CA LEU A 561 39.50 -8.82 25.47
C LEU A 561 38.32 -8.57 26.41
N ASN A 562 37.48 -7.60 26.06
CA ASN A 562 36.37 -7.19 26.90
C ASN A 562 35.07 -7.20 26.12
N VAL A 563 34.08 -7.94 26.62
CA VAL A 563 32.72 -7.99 26.05
C VAL A 563 31.74 -7.67 27.16
N LEU A 564 30.86 -6.69 26.90
CA LEU A 564 29.83 -6.30 27.86
C LEU A 564 28.95 -7.51 28.20
N PRO A 565 28.51 -7.67 29.46
CA PRO A 565 27.73 -8.82 29.90
C PRO A 565 26.52 -9.15 29.02
N ALA A 566 25.80 -8.13 28.53
CA ALA A 566 24.63 -8.27 27.66
C ALA A 566 24.94 -8.92 26.30
N TYR A 567 26.19 -8.82 25.82
CA TYR A 567 26.62 -9.32 24.51
C TYR A 567 27.55 -10.54 24.61
N ARG A 568 27.60 -11.19 25.78
CA ARG A 568 28.33 -12.45 25.96
C ARG A 568 27.55 -13.63 25.39
N LYS A 569 28.27 -14.68 24.99
CA LYS A 569 27.73 -15.94 24.44
C LYS A 569 26.99 -15.82 23.10
N ILE A 570 26.97 -14.64 22.49
CA ILE A 570 26.44 -14.39 21.14
C ILE A 570 27.56 -14.20 20.10
N GLY A 571 28.75 -14.79 20.32
CA GLY A 571 29.82 -14.80 19.32
C GLY A 571 30.72 -13.55 19.23
N VAL A 572 30.39 -12.43 19.89
CA VAL A 572 31.21 -11.19 19.88
C VAL A 572 32.67 -11.45 20.27
N GLY A 573 32.90 -12.16 21.39
CA GLY A 573 34.26 -12.50 21.83
C GLY A 573 35.01 -13.41 20.87
N SER A 574 34.31 -14.31 20.17
CA SER A 574 34.92 -15.16 19.14
C SER A 574 35.32 -14.33 17.92
N LEU A 575 34.45 -13.43 17.43
CA LEU A 575 34.75 -12.55 16.31
C LEU A 575 35.97 -11.67 16.60
N LEU A 576 36.01 -11.06 17.78
CA LEU A 576 37.15 -10.25 18.21
C LEU A 576 38.46 -11.06 18.23
N LEU A 577 38.44 -12.27 18.79
CA LEU A 577 39.60 -13.16 18.77
C LEU A 577 39.98 -13.61 17.35
N ASP A 578 39.00 -13.95 16.50
CA ASP A 578 39.24 -14.33 15.10
C ASP A 578 39.93 -13.18 14.34
N THR A 579 39.51 -11.93 14.57
CA THR A 579 40.13 -10.74 13.98
C THR A 579 41.57 -10.57 14.45
N ALA A 580 41.82 -10.63 15.77
CA ALA A 580 43.17 -10.47 16.32
C ALA A 580 44.11 -11.60 15.90
N GLU A 581 43.63 -12.85 15.90
CA GLU A 581 44.41 -14.03 15.47
C GLU A 581 44.78 -13.96 13.99
N LYS A 582 43.83 -13.53 13.13
CA LYS A 582 44.08 -13.36 11.70
C LYS A 582 45.13 -12.28 11.43
N GLU A 583 45.07 -11.16 12.15
CA GLU A 583 46.05 -10.09 12.00
C GLU A 583 47.43 -10.53 12.52
N ALA A 584 47.49 -11.18 13.69
CA ALA A 584 48.75 -11.69 14.23
C ALA A 584 49.43 -12.70 13.29
N ALA A 585 48.64 -13.52 12.57
CA ALA A 585 49.15 -14.52 11.62
C ALA A 585 49.92 -13.90 10.45
N THR A 586 49.75 -12.59 10.19
CA THR A 586 50.51 -11.88 9.15
C THR A 586 51.98 -11.70 9.51
N ASN A 587 52.32 -11.66 10.81
CA ASN A 587 53.67 -11.35 11.30
C ASN A 587 54.25 -12.40 12.27
N SER A 588 53.44 -13.34 12.77
CA SER A 588 53.90 -14.38 13.69
C SER A 588 53.19 -15.71 13.47
N GLN A 589 53.89 -16.82 13.75
CA GLN A 589 53.30 -18.17 13.78
C GLN A 589 52.65 -18.53 15.12
N ILE A 590 52.88 -17.71 16.16
CA ILE A 590 52.41 -17.94 17.51
C ILE A 590 51.81 -16.64 18.05
N ILE A 591 50.70 -16.73 18.75
CA ILE A 591 50.09 -15.61 19.48
C ILE A 591 49.98 -15.95 20.96
N GLY A 592 50.24 -14.95 21.80
CA GLY A 592 50.16 -15.03 23.25
C GLY A 592 48.92 -14.34 23.80
N ILE A 593 48.44 -14.77 24.97
CA ILE A 593 47.38 -14.11 25.73
C ILE A 593 47.56 -14.37 27.23
N GLY A 594 47.39 -13.33 28.04
CA GLY A 594 47.33 -13.43 29.50
C GLY A 594 45.89 -13.59 29.99
N VAL A 595 45.67 -14.33 31.08
CA VAL A 595 44.37 -14.43 31.74
C VAL A 595 44.49 -14.41 33.25
N GLY A 596 43.64 -13.62 33.91
CA GLY A 596 43.56 -13.57 35.37
C GLY A 596 43.04 -14.87 35.99
N LEU A 597 43.23 -15.00 37.30
CA LEU A 597 43.09 -16.28 38.01
C LEU A 597 41.86 -16.39 38.93
N TYR A 598 40.98 -15.40 38.95
CA TYR A 598 39.79 -15.41 39.81
C TYR A 598 38.48 -15.40 39.01
N ALA A 599 37.40 -15.93 39.63
CA ALA A 599 36.06 -16.00 39.04
C ALA A 599 35.09 -14.94 39.58
N GLY A 600 35.41 -14.22 40.66
CA GLY A 600 34.62 -13.08 41.16
C GLY A 600 33.14 -13.40 41.45
N ALA A 601 32.35 -12.36 41.77
CA ALA A 601 30.89 -12.46 41.88
C ALA A 601 30.19 -12.33 40.51
N ASP A 602 30.90 -11.80 39.51
CA ASP A 602 30.44 -11.53 38.15
C ASP A 602 30.89 -12.59 37.11
N GLY A 603 31.54 -13.67 37.57
CA GLY A 603 32.09 -14.73 36.73
C GLY A 603 33.56 -14.54 36.33
N GLY A 604 34.14 -13.35 36.61
CA GLY A 604 35.57 -13.05 36.51
C GLY A 604 36.19 -13.58 35.22
N TYR A 605 37.36 -14.22 35.33
CA TYR A 605 38.12 -14.74 34.20
C TYR A 605 37.72 -16.17 33.78
N GLY A 606 36.85 -16.86 34.52
CA GLY A 606 36.53 -18.27 34.26
C GLY A 606 35.92 -18.51 32.87
N ALA A 607 35.12 -17.57 32.37
CA ALA A 607 34.56 -17.63 31.01
C ALA A 607 35.66 -17.49 29.94
N ALA A 608 36.62 -16.57 30.16
CA ALA A 608 37.75 -16.33 29.26
C ALA A 608 38.70 -17.54 29.23
N GLN A 609 39.07 -18.09 30.40
CA GLN A 609 39.89 -19.30 30.51
C GLN A 609 39.32 -20.46 29.68
N ARG A 610 38.01 -20.72 29.81
CA ARG A 610 37.34 -21.78 29.03
C ARG A 610 37.28 -21.47 27.54
N LEU A 611 37.08 -20.21 27.17
CA LEU A 611 37.05 -19.78 25.78
C LEU A 611 38.41 -20.01 25.11
N TYR A 612 39.50 -19.58 25.75
CA TYR A 612 40.86 -19.71 25.21
C TYR A 612 41.23 -21.18 24.99
N VAL A 613 41.01 -22.05 25.99
CA VAL A 613 41.29 -23.49 25.85
C VAL A 613 40.49 -24.12 24.70
N LYS A 614 39.19 -23.79 24.57
CA LYS A 614 38.36 -24.29 23.46
C LYS A 614 38.83 -23.82 22.08
N ARG A 615 39.50 -22.67 22.03
CA ARG A 615 40.07 -22.09 20.80
C ARG A 615 41.49 -22.58 20.49
N GLY A 616 42.02 -23.51 21.29
CA GLY A 616 43.32 -24.13 21.06
C GLY A 616 44.49 -23.40 21.71
N TYR A 617 44.22 -22.43 22.60
CA TYR A 617 45.27 -21.87 23.44
C TYR A 617 45.65 -22.87 24.52
N ILE A 618 46.96 -23.03 24.73
CA ILE A 618 47.53 -23.90 25.77
C ILE A 618 48.38 -23.06 26.73
N PRO A 619 48.43 -23.38 28.03
CA PRO A 619 49.35 -22.70 28.95
C PRO A 619 50.79 -22.77 28.44
N ASP A 620 51.54 -21.68 28.59
CA ASP A 620 52.91 -21.57 28.06
C ASP A 620 53.95 -22.39 28.86
N GLY A 621 53.55 -22.91 30.02
CA GLY A 621 54.38 -23.75 30.89
C GLY A 621 55.36 -22.98 31.78
N LYS A 622 55.24 -21.66 31.91
CA LYS A 622 56.15 -20.81 32.71
C LYS A 622 55.60 -20.42 34.08
N GLY A 623 54.36 -20.79 34.38
CA GLY A 623 53.70 -20.48 35.65
C GLY A 623 52.97 -19.15 35.61
N ILE A 624 52.79 -18.53 36.78
CA ILE A 624 52.04 -17.28 36.93
C ILE A 624 52.99 -16.11 37.17
N THR A 625 52.60 -14.93 36.70
CA THR A 625 53.30 -13.65 36.95
C THR A 625 52.46 -12.74 37.83
N TYR A 626 53.11 -11.80 38.50
CA TYR A 626 52.45 -10.66 39.13
C TYR A 626 53.08 -9.38 38.58
N ASN A 627 52.29 -8.50 37.97
CA ASN A 627 52.81 -7.29 37.30
C ASN A 627 53.89 -7.61 36.24
N TYR A 628 53.62 -8.59 35.37
CA TYR A 628 54.53 -9.11 34.33
C TYR A 628 55.83 -9.77 34.84
N GLU A 629 56.10 -9.76 36.14
CA GLU A 629 57.27 -10.39 36.75
C GLU A 629 56.97 -11.82 37.22
N PRO A 630 57.91 -12.77 37.05
CA PRO A 630 57.75 -14.14 37.56
C PRO A 630 57.51 -14.19 39.07
N THR A 631 56.50 -14.95 39.50
CA THR A 631 56.26 -15.16 40.93
C THR A 631 57.32 -16.05 41.59
N ILE A 632 57.64 -15.76 42.85
CA ILE A 632 58.65 -16.48 43.63
C ILE A 632 57.94 -17.35 44.68
N PRO A 633 58.21 -18.67 44.73
CA PRO A 633 57.64 -19.56 45.74
C PRO A 633 57.89 -19.07 47.17
N GLY A 634 56.84 -19.03 47.99
CA GLY A 634 56.90 -18.56 49.38
C GLY A 634 56.54 -17.07 49.58
N ASN A 635 56.48 -16.29 48.50
CA ASN A 635 55.99 -14.91 48.55
C ASN A 635 54.45 -14.86 48.53
N HIS A 636 53.90 -13.72 48.99
CA HIS A 636 52.47 -13.43 48.93
C HIS A 636 52.19 -12.45 47.79
N TYR A 637 51.18 -12.76 46.99
CA TYR A 637 50.70 -11.93 45.89
C TYR A 637 49.19 -11.72 46.04
N GLN A 638 48.70 -10.53 45.68
CA GLN A 638 47.30 -10.22 45.75
C GLN A 638 46.56 -10.94 44.61
N LEU A 639 45.36 -11.48 44.91
CA LEU A 639 44.50 -12.08 43.89
C LEU A 639 43.69 -10.96 43.22
N ASP A 640 44.32 -10.28 42.27
CA ASP A 640 43.79 -9.17 41.49
C ASP A 640 44.07 -9.39 39.99
N ASP A 641 43.93 -8.33 39.20
CA ASP A 641 44.12 -8.37 37.74
C ASP A 641 45.60 -8.50 37.32
N ASP A 642 46.55 -8.26 38.23
CA ASP A 642 47.98 -8.35 37.95
C ASP A 642 48.51 -9.79 38.09
N LEU A 643 47.74 -10.68 38.74
CA LEU A 643 48.08 -12.11 38.89
C LEU A 643 47.58 -12.93 37.69
N VAL A 644 48.49 -13.20 36.76
CA VAL A 644 48.18 -13.68 35.40
C VAL A 644 48.80 -15.04 35.10
N LEU A 645 48.06 -15.90 34.41
CA LEU A 645 48.56 -17.10 33.74
C LEU A 645 48.61 -16.89 32.23
N TRP A 646 49.70 -17.33 31.60
CA TRP A 646 49.99 -17.08 30.19
C TRP A 646 49.67 -18.28 29.30
N PHE A 647 49.11 -18.00 28.13
CA PHE A 647 48.74 -18.98 27.12
C PHE A 647 49.35 -18.62 25.77
N THR A 648 49.61 -19.64 24.96
CA THR A 648 50.03 -19.48 23.56
C THR A 648 49.15 -20.33 22.64
N LYS A 649 49.01 -19.90 21.40
CA LYS A 649 48.36 -20.64 20.32
C LYS A 649 49.21 -20.58 19.06
N LYS A 650 49.38 -21.73 18.39
CA LYS A 650 49.95 -21.76 17.04
C LYS A 650 48.90 -21.30 16.03
N LEU A 651 49.27 -20.34 15.21
CA LEU A 651 48.47 -19.85 14.09
C LEU A 651 48.77 -20.75 12.87
N GLY A 652 47.72 -21.16 12.17
CA GLY A 652 47.77 -22.15 11.09
C GLY A 652 47.69 -21.55 9.70
#